data_AF-A0AAV0DDR2-F1
#
_entry.id   AF-A0AAV0DDR2-F1
#
_cell.length_a   1.000
_cell.length_b   1.000
_cell.length_c   1.000
_cell.angle_alpha   90.00
_cell.angle_beta   90.00
_cell.angle_gamma   90.00
#
_symmetry.space_group_name_H-M   'P 1'
#
loop_
_entity.id
_entity.type
_entity.pdbx_description
1 polymer ?
#
loop_
_entity_poly.entity_id
_entity_poly.type
_entity_poly.pdbx_seq_one_letter_code
_entity_poly.pdbx_strand_id
1 'polypeptide(L)'
;MMAFRVKNKSNMKGEQLSSSHDNLLPIGDSNPSGEETGNKDDENSNVILNGSSKAFAEGCSARDGVSAEHSVPWKDELELLVHGGVPRDLRGEVWQAFIGVKARRAERYYQDLTFSESDIGPHPKNGKPLEDKNSTGCNSGLADVSEKWRKQIEKDLPRTFPGHPALDENGRNSLRRLLLAYARHNPSVGYCQAMNFFAGLLLLMMPEENAFWALVGIMDDYFDGCFSQEMIESQVDQLVYEELMRQRFPKLANHLDYLGVQVTWISAPWFLSIYVNILPWESVLRIWDVLLFEGSRVMLFRTALALMELYGPAIVTTNDAGDAITLLQSLAGSTFDSSQLVLTACMGFLNVTEDRLQELREKHRPSVISTLEERSKGCGALKDSKSLATKLYSFKHDSQLRMRQAKLKEDPGDRIIDSDISHSRASSTNLEDFLNSMTSDSEADSIPDLQEQIVWLKVELCNLLEEKRAAVLRAEELETALMEMVKEDNRRELCARVEQLEQQLTELHQTLADKKEQETAMVQVLMRVEQEQKITEEARIAAEQDAAAQKYAAYILQEKYEKAMTSLAQMEKRVVMAESMLEATVQYETGQVKALASPQSPRNAPPRKIGLLSFGLGWGDRNRGKQDSDLPSPRIGNKPSAAAQRHDISSSQFHTNGLSQDDEDGGKTTED
;
A
#
# COMPACT_ATOMS: atom_id res chain seq x y z
N MET A 1 3.83 -23.52 -16.60
CA MET A 1 2.73 -24.51 -16.48
C MET A 1 1.88 -24.13 -15.28
N MET A 2 0.68 -23.58 -15.48
CA MET A 2 -0.34 -23.53 -14.42
C MET A 2 -1.71 -23.78 -15.05
N ALA A 3 -2.14 -25.03 -14.97
CA ALA A 3 -3.50 -25.49 -15.18
C ALA A 3 -3.74 -26.66 -14.21
N PHE A 4 -4.99 -26.90 -13.84
CA PHE A 4 -5.44 -27.96 -12.91
C PHE A 4 -5.12 -27.78 -11.41
N ARG A 5 -6.01 -27.06 -10.71
CA ARG A 5 -6.52 -27.47 -9.40
C ARG A 5 -8.05 -27.28 -9.30
N VAL A 6 -8.80 -28.07 -10.06
CA VAL A 6 -10.24 -28.26 -9.79
C VAL A 6 -10.41 -29.48 -8.88
N LYS A 7 -10.73 -29.23 -7.62
CA LYS A 7 -10.87 -30.26 -6.58
C LYS A 7 -12.29 -30.85 -6.63
N ASN A 8 -12.50 -31.81 -7.52
CA ASN A 8 -13.82 -32.40 -7.76
C ASN A 8 -14.29 -33.20 -6.53
N LYS A 9 -15.39 -32.75 -5.89
CA LYS A 9 -15.95 -33.37 -4.67
C LYS A 9 -17.33 -33.94 -4.99
N SER A 10 -17.37 -35.14 -5.58
CA SER A 10 -18.62 -35.87 -5.82
C SER A 10 -18.94 -36.84 -4.68
N ASN A 11 -20.22 -36.90 -4.35
CA ASN A 11 -20.73 -37.54 -3.13
C ASN A 11 -21.08 -39.03 -3.39
N MET A 12 -20.88 -39.90 -2.40
CA MET A 12 -21.25 -41.31 -2.54
C MET A 12 -22.76 -41.52 -2.51
N LYS A 13 -23.31 -42.13 -3.55
CA LYS A 13 -24.46 -43.06 -3.48
C LYS A 13 -24.23 -44.15 -4.52
N GLY A 14 -24.28 -45.40 -4.09
CA GLY A 14 -24.09 -46.54 -4.98
C GLY A 14 -25.42 -47.11 -5.46
N GLU A 15 -25.37 -47.78 -6.61
CA GLU A 15 -26.24 -48.91 -6.92
C GLU A 15 -25.50 -49.86 -7.86
N GLN A 16 -25.75 -51.16 -7.71
CA GLN A 16 -25.12 -52.20 -8.52
C GLN A 16 -25.76 -52.25 -9.91
N LEU A 17 -24.98 -52.50 -10.96
CA LEU A 17 -25.32 -53.47 -12.02
C LEU A 17 -24.10 -53.78 -12.90
N SER A 18 -24.21 -54.86 -13.67
CA SER A 18 -23.09 -55.71 -14.09
C SER A 18 -22.74 -55.66 -15.58
N SER A 19 -21.56 -56.19 -15.90
CA SER A 19 -21.13 -56.64 -17.24
C SER A 19 -20.76 -55.50 -18.24
N SER A 20 -19.90 -55.66 -19.25
CA SER A 20 -19.15 -56.84 -19.74
C SER A 20 -17.75 -56.43 -20.25
N HIS A 21 -16.91 -57.43 -20.52
CA HIS A 21 -15.66 -57.33 -21.29
C HIS A 21 -15.81 -56.57 -22.64
N ASP A 22 -14.77 -55.86 -23.09
CA ASP A 22 -13.96 -56.41 -24.19
C ASP A 22 -12.55 -55.79 -24.33
N ASN A 23 -11.66 -56.54 -25.01
CA ASN A 23 -10.23 -56.24 -25.16
C ASN A 23 -9.94 -55.41 -26.43
N LEU A 24 -8.81 -54.69 -26.49
CA LEU A 24 -7.70 -54.92 -27.45
C LEU A 24 -6.54 -53.90 -27.27
N LEU A 25 -5.36 -54.25 -27.83
CA LEU A 25 -4.03 -53.66 -27.56
C LEU A 25 -3.47 -52.79 -28.72
N PRO A 26 -2.33 -52.05 -28.53
CA PRO A 26 -1.94 -50.90 -29.36
C PRO A 26 -0.75 -51.14 -30.32
N ILE A 27 -0.62 -50.25 -31.32
CA ILE A 27 0.57 -50.00 -32.19
C ILE A 27 0.47 -48.52 -32.65
N GLY A 28 1.52 -47.70 -32.79
CA GLY A 28 2.96 -47.86 -32.53
C GLY A 28 3.73 -46.58 -32.93
N ASP A 29 5.00 -46.45 -32.53
CA ASP A 29 5.84 -45.26 -32.73
C ASP A 29 6.39 -45.07 -34.16
N SER A 30 6.71 -43.81 -34.52
CA SER A 30 7.69 -43.51 -35.58
C SER A 30 8.35 -42.14 -35.40
N ASN A 31 9.65 -42.13 -35.07
CA ASN A 31 10.55 -40.98 -35.24
C ASN A 31 10.80 -40.69 -36.74
N PRO A 32 11.45 -39.56 -37.07
CA PRO A 32 12.81 -39.70 -37.58
C PRO A 32 13.84 -38.66 -37.08
N SER A 33 15.06 -39.13 -36.87
CA SER A 33 16.33 -38.38 -36.94
C SER A 33 16.73 -38.13 -38.40
N GLY A 34 17.67 -37.25 -38.76
CA GLY A 34 18.55 -36.35 -38.01
C GLY A 34 19.62 -35.72 -38.94
N GLU A 35 20.69 -35.15 -38.34
CA GLU A 35 22.02 -34.89 -38.95
C GLU A 35 22.13 -33.74 -40.01
N GLU A 36 23.23 -32.96 -40.15
CA GLU A 36 24.59 -33.08 -39.56
C GLU A 36 25.41 -31.74 -39.58
N THR A 37 26.44 -31.64 -38.71
CA THR A 37 27.66 -30.75 -38.77
C THR A 37 27.54 -29.20 -38.75
N GLY A 38 28.46 -28.40 -38.16
CA GLY A 38 29.58 -28.67 -37.24
C GLY A 38 30.69 -27.58 -37.23
N ASN A 39 31.28 -27.26 -36.06
CA ASN A 39 32.57 -26.53 -35.83
C ASN A 39 32.69 -25.03 -36.26
N LYS A 40 33.45 -24.13 -35.60
CA LYS A 40 34.14 -24.10 -34.28
C LYS A 40 34.70 -22.68 -33.95
N ASP A 41 35.29 -22.56 -32.75
CA ASP A 41 36.36 -21.64 -32.29
C ASP A 41 36.00 -20.35 -31.51
N ASP A 42 36.80 -20.18 -30.45
CA ASP A 42 36.68 -19.29 -29.27
C ASP A 42 37.08 -17.83 -29.52
N GLU A 43 36.64 -16.91 -28.63
CA GLU A 43 37.60 -16.06 -27.92
C GLU A 43 37.09 -15.58 -26.55
N ASN A 44 38.02 -15.23 -25.65
CA ASN A 44 37.81 -15.13 -24.20
C ASN A 44 38.38 -13.82 -23.66
N SER A 45 37.65 -13.11 -22.79
CA SER A 45 38.26 -12.13 -21.87
C SER A 45 37.48 -11.97 -20.56
N ASN A 46 38.10 -12.44 -19.47
CA ASN A 46 37.71 -12.11 -18.11
C ASN A 46 38.31 -10.75 -17.69
N VAL A 47 37.56 -9.95 -16.95
CA VAL A 47 38.13 -8.90 -16.08
C VAL A 47 37.67 -9.13 -14.66
N ILE A 48 38.64 -9.34 -13.77
CA ILE A 48 38.45 -9.56 -12.33
C ILE A 48 38.51 -8.21 -11.63
N LEU A 49 37.53 -7.92 -10.77
CA LEU A 49 37.76 -7.07 -9.59
C LEU A 49 37.17 -7.74 -8.34
N ASN A 50 38.05 -7.96 -7.37
CA ASN A 50 37.77 -8.62 -6.11
C ASN A 50 37.32 -7.59 -5.06
N GLY A 51 36.25 -7.89 -4.32
CA GLY A 51 35.74 -7.06 -3.22
C GLY A 51 35.34 -7.92 -2.03
N SER A 52 36.31 -8.30 -1.20
CA SER A 52 36.12 -9.25 -0.10
C SER A 52 35.52 -8.60 1.15
N SER A 53 34.51 -9.21 1.75
CA SER A 53 34.31 -9.24 3.22
C SER A 53 33.52 -10.49 3.63
N LYS A 54 33.93 -11.11 4.75
CA LYS A 54 33.65 -12.51 5.08
C LYS A 54 33.42 -12.69 6.58
N ALA A 55 32.21 -13.09 6.98
CA ALA A 55 31.82 -13.54 8.32
C ALA A 55 30.34 -14.00 8.26
N PHE A 56 29.88 -15.06 8.93
CA PHE A 56 30.52 -16.19 9.62
C PHE A 56 29.48 -17.32 9.60
N ALA A 57 29.83 -18.57 9.24
CA ALA A 57 28.86 -19.67 9.18
C ALA A 57 29.48 -21.03 9.55
N GLU A 58 29.16 -21.49 10.75
CA GLU A 58 29.22 -22.87 11.23
C GLU A 58 27.94 -23.09 12.05
N GLY A 59 27.15 -24.14 11.92
CA GLY A 59 27.15 -25.21 10.93
C GLY A 59 26.28 -26.37 11.40
N CYS A 60 25.38 -26.89 10.56
CA CYS A 60 24.87 -28.26 10.71
C CYS A 60 24.19 -28.75 9.43
N SER A 61 24.57 -29.95 9.01
CA SER A 61 24.03 -30.62 7.82
C SER A 61 22.93 -31.61 8.19
N ALA A 62 21.77 -31.48 7.57
CA ALA A 62 20.87 -32.60 7.32
C ALA A 62 20.22 -32.40 5.95
N ARG A 63 20.16 -33.48 5.15
CA ARG A 63 19.55 -33.45 3.82
C ARG A 63 18.03 -33.52 3.97
N ASP A 64 17.31 -32.69 3.24
CA ASP A 64 16.11 -33.16 2.56
C ASP A 64 15.98 -32.49 1.18
N GLY A 65 15.64 -33.30 0.19
CA GLY A 65 15.65 -32.91 -1.22
C GLY A 65 14.33 -32.29 -1.65
N VAL A 66 14.08 -31.03 -1.26
CA VAL A 66 13.03 -30.22 -1.90
C VAL A 66 13.62 -29.62 -3.17
N SER A 67 13.01 -29.89 -4.32
CA SER A 67 13.39 -29.25 -5.58
C SER A 67 13.12 -27.76 -5.46
N ALA A 68 14.16 -26.95 -5.38
CA ALA A 68 14.04 -25.51 -5.49
C ALA A 68 13.48 -25.18 -6.88
N GLU A 69 12.21 -24.79 -6.94
CA GLU A 69 11.68 -24.15 -8.15
C GLU A 69 12.54 -22.92 -8.41
N HIS A 70 13.23 -22.89 -9.56
CA HIS A 70 13.97 -21.71 -9.97
C HIS A 70 12.97 -20.53 -10.02
N SER A 71 13.14 -19.54 -9.15
CA SER A 71 12.38 -18.29 -9.26
C SER A 71 12.69 -17.73 -10.65
N VAL A 72 11.62 -17.47 -11.41
CA VAL A 72 11.80 -16.86 -12.73
C VAL A 72 12.13 -15.39 -12.45
N PRO A 73 13.24 -14.81 -12.95
CA PRO A 73 13.76 -13.53 -12.44
C PRO A 73 12.75 -12.37 -12.41
N TRP A 74 11.75 -12.38 -13.30
CA TRP A 74 10.67 -11.38 -13.32
C TRP A 74 9.74 -11.44 -12.11
N LYS A 75 9.63 -12.58 -11.39
CA LYS A 75 8.79 -12.70 -10.19
C LYS A 75 9.35 -11.87 -9.05
N ASP A 76 10.65 -12.03 -8.80
CA ASP A 76 11.36 -11.37 -7.72
C ASP A 76 11.44 -9.85 -8.01
N GLU A 77 11.58 -9.47 -9.28
CA GLU A 77 11.45 -8.08 -9.75
C GLU A 77 10.02 -7.53 -9.56
N LEU A 78 8.98 -8.30 -9.92
CA LEU A 78 7.58 -7.89 -9.75
C LEU A 78 7.20 -7.74 -8.27
N GLU A 79 7.70 -8.62 -7.40
CA GLU A 79 7.54 -8.50 -5.94
C GLU A 79 8.15 -7.19 -5.42
N LEU A 80 9.38 -6.86 -5.84
CA LEU A 80 10.02 -5.59 -5.49
C LEU A 80 9.23 -4.37 -6.01
N LEU A 81 8.68 -4.45 -7.22
CA LEU A 81 7.86 -3.38 -7.80
C LEU A 81 6.54 -3.19 -7.03
N VAL A 82 5.85 -4.28 -6.65
CA VAL A 82 4.62 -4.22 -5.84
C VAL A 82 4.90 -3.72 -4.43
N HIS A 83 5.99 -4.18 -3.81
CA HIS A 83 6.47 -3.66 -2.54
C HIS A 83 6.89 -2.18 -2.63
N GLY A 84 7.32 -1.69 -3.79
CA GLY A 84 7.56 -0.26 -4.07
C GLY A 84 6.29 0.57 -4.26
N GLY A 85 5.29 0.01 -4.96
CA GLY A 85 3.98 0.62 -5.19
C GLY A 85 3.47 0.43 -6.61
N VAL A 86 2.23 -0.06 -6.76
CA VAL A 86 1.58 -0.09 -8.07
C VAL A 86 1.18 1.35 -8.44
N PRO A 87 1.57 1.87 -9.62
CA PRO A 87 1.17 3.20 -10.04
C PRO A 87 -0.35 3.36 -10.08
N ARG A 88 -0.85 4.53 -9.66
CA ARG A 88 -2.28 4.83 -9.44
C ARG A 88 -3.16 4.37 -10.61
N ASP A 89 -2.76 4.72 -11.82
CA ASP A 89 -3.54 4.50 -13.04
C ASP A 89 -3.47 3.04 -13.53
N LEU A 90 -2.51 2.26 -13.04
CA LEU A 90 -2.34 0.84 -13.37
C LEU A 90 -3.05 -0.11 -12.38
N ARG A 91 -3.39 0.35 -11.17
CA ARG A 91 -4.02 -0.48 -10.12
C ARG A 91 -5.24 -1.23 -10.64
N GLY A 92 -6.12 -0.54 -11.37
CA GLY A 92 -7.32 -1.15 -11.96
C GLY A 92 -7.02 -2.40 -12.78
N GLU A 93 -6.02 -2.35 -13.66
CA GLU A 93 -5.64 -3.49 -14.52
C GLU A 93 -4.81 -4.54 -13.78
N VAL A 94 -3.85 -4.10 -12.95
CA VAL A 94 -2.93 -4.97 -12.21
C VAL A 94 -3.68 -5.80 -11.16
N TRP A 95 -4.58 -5.19 -10.39
CA TRP A 95 -5.40 -5.91 -9.41
C TRP A 95 -6.34 -6.93 -10.08
N GLN A 96 -6.91 -6.59 -11.25
CA GLN A 96 -7.69 -7.55 -12.05
C GLN A 96 -6.85 -8.74 -12.53
N ALA A 97 -5.56 -8.53 -12.84
CA ALA A 97 -4.63 -9.59 -13.23
C ALA A 97 -4.28 -10.49 -12.04
N PHE A 98 -3.96 -9.92 -10.87
CA PHE A 98 -3.65 -10.66 -9.65
C PHE A 98 -4.81 -11.54 -9.17
N ILE A 99 -6.04 -11.02 -9.20
CA ILE A 99 -7.27 -11.78 -8.80
C ILE A 99 -7.71 -12.78 -9.90
N GLY A 100 -7.16 -12.69 -11.11
CA GLY A 100 -7.55 -13.54 -12.24
C GLY A 100 -8.94 -13.24 -12.80
N VAL A 101 -9.41 -11.99 -12.72
CA VAL A 101 -10.77 -11.55 -13.13
C VAL A 101 -11.13 -12.03 -14.54
N LYS A 102 -10.20 -11.92 -15.50
CA LYS A 102 -10.41 -12.36 -16.90
C LYS A 102 -10.68 -13.87 -17.02
N ALA A 103 -10.15 -14.70 -16.11
CA ALA A 103 -10.37 -16.14 -16.11
C ALA A 103 -11.66 -16.55 -15.38
N ARG A 104 -12.15 -15.71 -14.45
CA ARG A 104 -13.41 -15.93 -13.71
C ARG A 104 -14.66 -15.51 -14.49
N ARG A 105 -14.52 -14.53 -15.39
CA ARG A 105 -15.65 -13.90 -16.11
C ARG A 105 -16.45 -14.89 -16.96
N ALA A 106 -17.71 -15.08 -16.59
CA ALA A 106 -18.74 -15.71 -17.42
C ALA A 106 -19.61 -14.65 -18.12
N GLU A 107 -19.89 -14.83 -19.41
CA GLU A 107 -20.73 -13.91 -20.18
C GLU A 107 -22.18 -13.89 -19.64
N ARG A 108 -22.80 -12.71 -19.56
CA ARG A 108 -24.17 -12.45 -19.06
C ARG A 108 -24.47 -12.79 -17.60
N TYR A 109 -23.62 -13.56 -16.92
CA TYR A 109 -23.88 -14.03 -15.56
C TYR A 109 -24.13 -12.90 -14.55
N TYR A 110 -23.34 -11.82 -14.58
CA TYR A 110 -23.57 -10.65 -13.72
C TYR A 110 -24.89 -9.95 -14.07
N GLN A 111 -25.18 -9.80 -15.36
CA GLN A 111 -26.39 -9.19 -15.85
C GLN A 111 -27.62 -9.97 -15.37
N ASP A 112 -27.64 -11.30 -15.49
CA ASP A 112 -28.73 -12.17 -15.05
C ASP A 112 -29.00 -12.03 -13.53
N LEU A 113 -27.95 -11.92 -12.70
CA LEU A 113 -28.06 -11.67 -11.26
C LEU A 113 -28.70 -10.31 -10.94
N THR A 114 -28.48 -9.28 -11.77
CA THR A 114 -29.09 -7.95 -11.61
C THR A 114 -30.51 -7.86 -12.19
N PHE A 115 -30.83 -8.57 -13.29
CA PHE A 115 -32.16 -8.58 -13.90
C PHE A 115 -33.24 -9.21 -13.01
N SER A 116 -32.86 -10.12 -12.10
CA SER A 116 -33.77 -10.66 -11.07
C SER A 116 -34.42 -9.59 -10.15
N GLU A 117 -33.99 -8.34 -10.28
CA GLU A 117 -34.45 -7.20 -9.51
C GLU A 117 -35.40 -6.25 -10.28
N SER A 118 -35.31 -6.23 -11.61
CA SER A 118 -36.04 -5.29 -12.46
C SER A 118 -37.55 -5.55 -12.53
N ASP A 119 -37.96 -6.82 -12.37
CA ASP A 119 -39.36 -7.25 -12.44
C ASP A 119 -40.12 -7.12 -11.11
N ILE A 120 -39.46 -6.70 -10.01
CA ILE A 120 -40.13 -6.36 -8.74
C ILE A 120 -40.41 -4.84 -8.72
N GLY A 121 -41.30 -4.41 -9.61
CA GLY A 121 -41.78 -3.03 -9.66
C GLY A 121 -42.47 -2.59 -8.35
N PRO A 122 -42.55 -1.28 -8.07
CA PRO A 122 -43.19 -0.78 -6.85
C PRO A 122 -44.68 -1.15 -6.85
N HIS A 123 -45.11 -1.96 -5.89
CA HIS A 123 -46.52 -2.32 -5.72
C HIS A 123 -47.41 -1.06 -5.69
N PRO A 124 -48.34 -0.88 -6.64
CA PRO A 124 -49.33 0.17 -6.52
C PRO A 124 -50.25 -0.18 -5.34
N LYS A 125 -50.24 0.67 -4.31
CA LYS A 125 -51.28 0.65 -3.28
C LYS A 125 -52.60 1.05 -3.91
N ASN A 126 -53.35 0.08 -4.46
CA ASN A 126 -54.82 0.01 -4.56
C ASN A 126 -55.23 -1.09 -5.55
N GLY A 127 -55.71 -2.24 -5.03
CA GLY A 127 -56.26 -3.34 -5.82
C GLY A 127 -56.66 -4.50 -4.92
N LYS A 128 -57.88 -5.03 -5.10
CA LYS A 128 -58.38 -6.17 -4.29
C LYS A 128 -57.59 -7.45 -4.61
N PRO A 129 -57.44 -8.38 -3.66
CA PRO A 129 -56.94 -9.71 -3.99
C PRO A 129 -58.00 -10.45 -4.83
N LEU A 130 -57.61 -10.85 -6.04
CA LEU A 130 -58.25 -11.97 -6.73
C LEU A 130 -57.40 -13.21 -6.44
N GLU A 131 -58.05 -14.30 -6.00
CA GLU A 131 -57.36 -15.57 -5.79
C GLU A 131 -57.05 -16.20 -7.15
N ASP A 132 -55.77 -16.44 -7.45
CA ASP A 132 -55.38 -17.48 -8.40
C ASP A 132 -54.39 -18.44 -7.72
N LYS A 133 -54.91 -19.63 -7.42
CA LYS A 133 -54.15 -20.77 -6.90
C LYS A 133 -53.61 -21.56 -8.09
N ASN A 134 -52.30 -21.49 -8.35
CA ASN A 134 -51.46 -22.64 -8.77
C ASN A 134 -50.05 -22.22 -9.25
N SER A 135 -49.08 -22.13 -8.33
CA SER A 135 -47.67 -22.44 -8.64
C SER A 135 -46.85 -22.62 -7.35
N THR A 136 -46.69 -23.89 -6.97
CA THR A 136 -45.58 -24.49 -6.21
C THR A 136 -44.81 -23.62 -5.20
N GLY A 137 -45.09 -23.84 -3.91
CA GLY A 137 -44.35 -23.18 -2.83
C GLY A 137 -42.90 -23.66 -2.69
N CYS A 138 -41.95 -22.73 -2.81
CA CYS A 138 -40.58 -22.83 -2.28
C CYS A 138 -39.91 -21.45 -2.09
N ASN A 139 -40.26 -20.47 -2.94
CA ASN A 139 -39.54 -19.19 -3.06
C ASN A 139 -39.72 -18.19 -1.90
N SER A 140 -40.63 -18.44 -0.95
CA SER A 140 -40.93 -17.47 0.13
C SER A 140 -39.74 -17.20 1.06
N GLY A 141 -38.86 -18.19 1.28
CA GLY A 141 -37.68 -18.02 2.15
C GLY A 141 -36.55 -17.23 1.49
N LEU A 142 -36.27 -17.50 0.22
CA LEU A 142 -35.20 -16.81 -0.52
C LEU A 142 -35.56 -15.33 -0.78
N ALA A 143 -36.83 -15.02 -1.04
CA ALA A 143 -37.30 -13.65 -1.17
C ALA A 143 -37.11 -12.85 0.13
N ASP A 144 -37.45 -13.41 1.30
CA ASP A 144 -37.28 -12.77 2.61
C ASP A 144 -35.80 -12.56 2.96
N VAL A 145 -34.93 -13.53 2.67
CA VAL A 145 -33.48 -13.39 2.86
C VAL A 145 -32.87 -12.35 1.90
N SER A 146 -33.27 -12.32 0.63
CA SER A 146 -32.82 -11.29 -0.32
C SER A 146 -33.24 -9.89 0.11
N GLU A 147 -34.43 -9.76 0.67
CA GLU A 147 -34.96 -8.49 1.18
C GLU A 147 -34.26 -8.05 2.48
N LYS A 148 -33.82 -8.99 3.32
CA LYS A 148 -32.93 -8.71 4.46
C LYS A 148 -31.60 -8.11 3.99
N TRP A 149 -30.92 -8.72 3.00
CA TRP A 149 -29.65 -8.20 2.48
C TRP A 149 -29.83 -6.81 1.85
N ARG A 150 -30.89 -6.60 1.04
CA ARG A 150 -31.24 -5.27 0.52
C ARG A 150 -31.28 -4.23 1.65
N LYS A 151 -32.08 -4.49 2.70
CA LYS A 151 -32.23 -3.57 3.84
C LYS A 151 -30.94 -3.30 4.61
N GLN A 152 -29.95 -4.20 4.58
CA GLN A 152 -28.63 -3.97 5.15
C GLN A 152 -27.76 -3.12 4.21
N ILE A 153 -27.77 -3.44 2.91
CA ILE A 153 -27.03 -2.70 1.87
C ILE A 153 -27.51 -1.23 1.82
N GLU A 154 -28.81 -0.96 1.76
CA GLU A 154 -29.33 0.43 1.71
C GLU A 154 -28.88 1.30 2.89
N LYS A 155 -28.67 0.71 4.08
CA LYS A 155 -28.16 1.42 5.26
C LYS A 155 -26.66 1.72 5.18
N ASP A 156 -25.94 0.90 4.43
CA ASP A 156 -24.49 0.96 4.32
C ASP A 156 -24.02 1.84 3.14
N LEU A 157 -24.81 1.94 2.07
CA LEU A 157 -24.53 2.84 0.92
C LEU A 157 -24.24 4.31 1.32
N PRO A 158 -25.07 5.02 2.12
CA PRO A 158 -24.82 6.44 2.41
C PRO A 158 -23.60 6.69 3.31
N ARG A 159 -23.13 5.67 4.05
CA ARG A 159 -21.94 5.72 4.90
C ARG A 159 -20.68 5.15 4.22
N THR A 160 -20.75 4.80 2.95
CA THR A 160 -19.62 4.29 2.16
C THR A 160 -18.96 5.43 1.40
N PHE A 161 -17.77 5.86 1.84
CA PHE A 161 -17.03 7.02 1.31
C PHE A 161 -17.92 8.28 1.08
N PRO A 162 -18.54 8.81 2.14
CA PRO A 162 -19.47 9.93 2.03
C PRO A 162 -18.82 11.14 1.36
N GLY A 163 -19.47 11.69 0.33
CA GLY A 163 -18.98 12.83 -0.44
C GLY A 163 -17.99 12.49 -1.57
N HIS A 164 -17.61 11.22 -1.77
CA HIS A 164 -16.69 10.85 -2.85
C HIS A 164 -17.35 11.05 -4.24
N PRO A 165 -16.74 11.79 -5.20
CA PRO A 165 -17.40 12.17 -6.46
C PRO A 165 -17.88 10.99 -7.32
N ALA A 166 -17.13 9.89 -7.36
CA ALA A 166 -17.51 8.68 -8.11
C ALA A 166 -18.53 7.78 -7.40
N LEU A 167 -18.95 8.13 -6.17
CA LEU A 167 -20.08 7.50 -5.47
C LEU A 167 -21.20 8.52 -5.25
N ASP A 168 -21.56 9.20 -6.35
CA ASP A 168 -22.80 9.95 -6.53
C ASP A 168 -24.02 9.00 -6.50
N GLU A 169 -25.19 9.45 -6.98
CA GLU A 169 -26.36 8.58 -7.07
C GLU A 169 -26.13 7.39 -8.01
N ASN A 170 -25.46 7.59 -9.14
CA ASN A 170 -25.16 6.52 -10.09
C ASN A 170 -24.15 5.51 -9.54
N GLY A 171 -23.07 5.98 -8.92
CA GLY A 171 -22.06 5.13 -8.27
C GLY A 171 -22.64 4.35 -7.09
N ARG A 172 -23.53 4.95 -6.28
CA ARG A 172 -24.28 4.22 -5.24
C ARG A 172 -25.24 3.19 -5.83
N ASN A 173 -25.84 3.47 -6.99
CA ASN A 173 -26.66 2.51 -7.73
C ASN A 173 -25.82 1.33 -8.27
N SER A 174 -24.60 1.57 -8.75
CA SER A 174 -23.62 0.53 -9.10
C SER A 174 -23.19 -0.31 -7.90
N LEU A 175 -22.86 0.32 -6.76
CA LEU A 175 -22.50 -0.39 -5.53
C LEU A 175 -23.64 -1.26 -5.00
N ARG A 176 -24.89 -0.79 -5.10
CA ARG A 176 -26.07 -1.59 -4.75
C ARG A 176 -26.17 -2.85 -5.61
N ARG A 177 -26.08 -2.72 -6.94
CA ARG A 177 -26.16 -3.86 -7.88
C ARG A 177 -25.04 -4.85 -7.63
N LEU A 178 -23.81 -4.37 -7.48
CA LEU A 178 -22.62 -5.16 -7.17
C LEU A 178 -22.81 -6.03 -5.91
N LEU A 179 -23.22 -5.40 -4.79
CA LEU A 179 -23.39 -6.10 -3.52
C LEU A 179 -24.57 -7.09 -3.53
N LEU A 180 -25.69 -6.73 -4.18
CA LEU A 180 -26.84 -7.63 -4.32
C LEU A 180 -26.55 -8.80 -5.27
N ALA A 181 -25.83 -8.57 -6.36
CA ALA A 181 -25.37 -9.64 -7.25
C ALA A 181 -24.43 -10.60 -6.51
N TYR A 182 -23.48 -10.09 -5.72
CA TYR A 182 -22.63 -10.95 -4.88
C TYR A 182 -23.43 -11.78 -3.87
N ALA A 183 -24.38 -11.15 -3.15
CA ALA A 183 -25.19 -11.85 -2.17
C ALA A 183 -26.08 -12.95 -2.80
N ARG A 184 -26.53 -12.75 -4.06
CA ARG A 184 -27.22 -13.78 -4.87
C ARG A 184 -26.28 -14.85 -5.41
N HIS A 185 -25.04 -14.49 -5.76
CA HIS A 185 -24.02 -15.41 -6.25
C HIS A 185 -23.60 -16.43 -5.16
N ASN A 186 -23.38 -15.96 -3.93
CA ASN A 186 -23.07 -16.82 -2.79
C ASN A 186 -24.07 -16.61 -1.63
N PRO A 187 -25.26 -17.24 -1.67
CA PRO A 187 -26.28 -17.11 -0.62
C PRO A 187 -25.88 -17.61 0.77
N SER A 188 -24.81 -18.40 0.88
CA SER A 188 -24.33 -18.93 2.17
C SER A 188 -23.58 -17.87 3.00
N VAL A 189 -22.94 -16.92 2.31
CA VAL A 189 -22.34 -15.70 2.88
C VAL A 189 -23.36 -14.55 2.83
N GLY A 190 -24.01 -14.37 1.69
CA GLY A 190 -24.93 -13.27 1.45
C GLY A 190 -24.20 -11.91 1.47
N TYR A 191 -24.77 -10.95 2.18
CA TYR A 191 -24.12 -9.67 2.49
C TYR A 191 -23.70 -9.62 3.96
N CYS A 192 -22.40 -9.43 4.20
CA CYS A 192 -21.85 -9.12 5.52
C CYS A 192 -21.54 -7.62 5.65
N GLN A 193 -21.68 -7.06 6.85
CA GLN A 193 -21.36 -5.65 7.09
C GLN A 193 -19.84 -5.43 6.90
N ALA A 194 -19.48 -4.25 6.39
CA ALA A 194 -18.14 -3.85 5.92
C ALA A 194 -17.77 -4.29 4.48
N MET A 195 -18.48 -5.24 3.86
CA MET A 195 -18.31 -5.57 2.44
C MET A 195 -18.54 -4.36 1.52
N ASN A 196 -19.40 -3.43 1.94
CA ASN A 196 -19.64 -2.16 1.27
C ASN A 196 -18.36 -1.35 0.99
N PHE A 197 -17.39 -1.36 1.92
CA PHE A 197 -16.18 -0.54 1.79
C PHE A 197 -15.25 -1.08 0.72
N PHE A 198 -14.94 -2.37 0.75
CA PHE A 198 -14.05 -2.96 -0.24
C PHE A 198 -14.71 -3.19 -1.61
N ALA A 199 -16.02 -3.46 -1.66
CA ALA A 199 -16.77 -3.40 -2.93
C ALA A 199 -16.78 -1.98 -3.53
N GLY A 200 -16.88 -0.95 -2.68
CA GLY A 200 -16.74 0.45 -3.09
C GLY A 200 -15.34 0.76 -3.62
N LEU A 201 -14.28 0.34 -2.92
CA LEU A 201 -12.89 0.46 -3.38
C LEU A 201 -12.69 -0.18 -4.76
N LEU A 202 -13.21 -1.40 -4.98
CA LEU A 202 -13.13 -2.06 -6.28
C LEU A 202 -13.82 -1.24 -7.38
N LEU A 203 -15.02 -0.68 -7.12
CA LEU A 203 -15.70 0.20 -8.08
C LEU A 203 -14.95 1.50 -8.40
N LEU A 204 -14.13 1.99 -7.47
CA LEU A 204 -13.27 3.15 -7.73
C LEU A 204 -12.06 2.80 -8.61
N MET A 205 -11.64 1.53 -8.63
CA MET A 205 -10.47 1.06 -9.39
C MET A 205 -10.82 0.42 -10.75
N MET A 206 -12.03 -0.14 -10.93
CA MET A 206 -12.39 -0.87 -12.16
C MET A 206 -13.91 -0.84 -12.47
N PRO A 207 -14.33 -1.13 -13.72
CA PRO A 207 -15.74 -1.16 -14.11
C PRO A 207 -16.58 -2.15 -13.28
N GLU A 208 -17.88 -1.86 -13.14
CA GLU A 208 -18.83 -2.57 -12.26
C GLU A 208 -18.81 -4.10 -12.38
N GLU A 209 -18.84 -4.65 -13.59
CA GLU A 209 -18.79 -6.10 -13.79
C GLU A 209 -17.43 -6.70 -13.39
N ASN A 210 -16.33 -5.97 -13.63
CA ASN A 210 -14.99 -6.42 -13.24
C ASN A 210 -14.83 -6.34 -11.72
N ALA A 211 -15.41 -5.32 -11.06
CA ALA A 211 -15.47 -5.21 -9.61
C ALA A 211 -16.27 -6.36 -8.99
N PHE A 212 -17.33 -6.86 -9.65
CA PHE A 212 -18.04 -8.07 -9.23
C PHE A 212 -17.14 -9.31 -9.29
N TRP A 213 -16.48 -9.56 -10.41
CA TRP A 213 -15.58 -10.72 -10.54
C TRP A 213 -14.35 -10.62 -9.64
N ALA A 214 -13.87 -9.41 -9.35
CA ALA A 214 -12.82 -9.16 -8.37
C ALA A 214 -13.29 -9.46 -6.94
N LEU A 215 -14.49 -9.01 -6.56
CA LEU A 215 -15.10 -9.31 -5.27
C LEU A 215 -15.31 -10.82 -5.08
N VAL A 216 -15.81 -11.52 -6.11
CA VAL A 216 -15.93 -12.99 -6.11
C VAL A 216 -14.56 -13.65 -5.90
N GLY A 217 -13.54 -13.26 -6.67
CA GLY A 217 -12.19 -13.83 -6.52
C GLY A 217 -11.54 -13.59 -5.16
N ILE A 218 -11.69 -12.39 -4.59
CA ILE A 218 -11.21 -12.06 -3.24
C ILE A 218 -11.92 -12.93 -2.20
N MET A 219 -13.24 -13.06 -2.27
CA MET A 219 -14.02 -13.81 -1.28
C MET A 219 -13.78 -15.32 -1.37
N ASP A 220 -13.63 -15.88 -2.57
CA ASP A 220 -13.41 -17.31 -2.80
C ASP A 220 -11.97 -17.74 -2.50
N ASP A 221 -10.96 -16.99 -2.95
CA ASP A 221 -9.55 -17.43 -2.85
C ASP A 221 -8.88 -17.01 -1.53
N TYR A 222 -9.19 -15.82 -1.02
CA TYR A 222 -8.46 -15.19 0.09
C TYR A 222 -9.25 -15.33 1.41
N PHE A 223 -10.57 -15.17 1.36
CA PHE A 223 -11.44 -15.04 2.54
C PHE A 223 -12.50 -16.15 2.70
N ASP A 224 -12.25 -17.34 2.13
CA ASP A 224 -13.14 -18.49 2.31
C ASP A 224 -13.39 -18.77 3.82
N GLY A 225 -14.64 -19.04 4.16
CA GLY A 225 -15.12 -19.22 5.53
C GLY A 225 -15.13 -17.97 6.43
N CYS A 226 -14.36 -16.92 6.15
CA CYS A 226 -14.22 -15.75 7.03
C CYS A 226 -15.52 -14.97 7.22
N PHE A 227 -16.29 -14.80 6.15
CA PHE A 227 -17.58 -14.08 6.14
C PHE A 227 -18.80 -15.01 6.24
N SER A 228 -18.61 -16.29 6.62
CA SER A 228 -19.70 -17.22 6.91
C SER A 228 -20.60 -16.71 8.04
N GLN A 229 -21.84 -17.22 8.12
CA GLN A 229 -22.82 -16.80 9.15
C GLN A 229 -22.30 -16.92 10.60
N GLU A 230 -21.42 -17.89 10.86
CA GLU A 230 -20.80 -18.13 12.17
C GLU A 230 -19.41 -17.50 12.32
N MET A 231 -18.85 -16.95 11.23
CA MET A 231 -17.56 -16.26 11.16
C MET A 231 -16.41 -17.05 11.83
N ILE A 232 -16.41 -18.38 11.69
CA ILE A 232 -15.46 -19.27 12.39
C ILE A 232 -14.01 -18.90 12.03
N GLU A 233 -13.67 -18.87 10.75
CA GLU A 233 -12.30 -18.56 10.31
C GLU A 233 -11.87 -17.13 10.67
N SER A 234 -12.80 -16.17 10.74
CA SER A 234 -12.52 -14.82 11.24
C SER A 234 -12.20 -14.83 12.74
N GLN A 235 -12.97 -15.56 13.56
CA GLN A 235 -12.68 -15.74 14.99
C GLN A 235 -11.35 -16.48 15.22
N VAL A 236 -11.00 -17.46 14.37
CA VAL A 236 -9.70 -18.13 14.41
C VAL A 236 -8.58 -17.16 14.08
N ASP A 237 -8.70 -16.37 13.01
CA ASP A 237 -7.70 -15.35 12.63
C ASP A 237 -7.46 -14.33 13.76
N GLN A 238 -8.49 -13.96 14.54
CA GLN A 238 -8.31 -13.09 15.71
C GLN A 238 -7.47 -13.76 16.82
N LEU A 239 -7.70 -15.04 17.13
CA LEU A 239 -6.88 -15.78 18.11
C LEU A 239 -5.43 -15.99 17.63
N VAL A 240 -5.25 -16.24 16.32
CA VAL A 240 -3.91 -16.31 15.68
C VAL A 240 -3.17 -14.98 15.82
N TYR A 241 -3.85 -13.87 15.52
CA TYR A 241 -3.28 -12.53 15.67
C TYR A 241 -2.96 -12.20 17.13
N GLU A 242 -3.84 -12.53 18.06
CA GLU A 242 -3.65 -12.32 19.50
C GLU A 242 -2.44 -13.10 20.05
N GLU A 243 -2.21 -14.33 19.57
CA GLU A 243 -1.00 -15.09 19.89
C GLU A 243 0.27 -14.45 19.30
N LEU A 244 0.26 -14.05 18.03
CA LEU A 244 1.39 -13.36 17.39
C LEU A 244 1.72 -12.04 18.11
N MET A 245 0.70 -11.28 18.50
CA MET A 245 0.84 -10.04 19.24
C MET A 245 1.45 -10.27 20.62
N ARG A 246 1.00 -11.29 21.39
CA ARG A 246 1.63 -11.64 22.67
C ARG A 246 3.07 -12.10 22.53
N GLN A 247 3.42 -12.81 21.44
CA GLN A 247 4.79 -13.23 21.16
C GLN A 247 5.71 -12.05 20.81
N ARG A 248 5.23 -11.07 20.03
CA ARG A 248 6.04 -9.92 19.59
C ARG A 248 6.05 -8.75 20.59
N PHE A 249 4.91 -8.43 21.20
CA PHE A 249 4.71 -7.25 22.03
C PHE A 249 4.13 -7.60 23.42
N PRO A 250 4.78 -8.46 24.23
CA PRO A 250 4.22 -8.93 25.50
C PRO A 250 3.92 -7.80 26.49
N LYS A 251 4.70 -6.71 26.48
CA LYS A 251 4.43 -5.53 27.31
C LYS A 251 3.13 -4.83 26.94
N LEU A 252 2.86 -4.66 25.64
CA LEU A 252 1.64 -4.03 25.13
C LEU A 252 0.43 -4.91 25.38
N ALA A 253 0.54 -6.23 25.13
CA ALA A 253 -0.55 -7.16 25.40
C ALA A 253 -0.92 -7.19 26.89
N ASN A 254 0.06 -7.29 27.79
CA ASN A 254 -0.17 -7.22 29.24
C ASN A 254 -0.79 -5.88 29.68
N HIS A 255 -0.46 -4.78 29.01
CA HIS A 255 -1.05 -3.48 29.27
C HIS A 255 -2.52 -3.42 28.82
N LEU A 256 -2.85 -3.91 27.62
CA LEU A 256 -4.24 -4.03 27.18
C LEU A 256 -5.06 -4.96 28.08
N ASP A 257 -4.48 -6.10 28.50
CA ASP A 257 -5.10 -7.02 29.46
C ASP A 257 -5.35 -6.33 30.82
N TYR A 258 -4.44 -5.48 31.31
CA TYR A 258 -4.62 -4.66 32.52
C TYR A 258 -5.74 -3.61 32.37
N LEU A 259 -5.85 -2.97 31.21
CA LEU A 259 -6.95 -2.04 30.89
C LEU A 259 -8.28 -2.75 30.61
N GLY A 260 -8.30 -4.08 30.51
CA GLY A 260 -9.48 -4.87 30.14
C GLY A 260 -9.86 -4.77 28.65
N VAL A 261 -8.93 -4.32 27.80
CA VAL A 261 -9.13 -4.19 26.34
C VAL A 261 -8.72 -5.50 25.66
N GLN A 262 -9.68 -6.21 25.07
CA GLN A 262 -9.35 -7.40 24.28
C GLN A 262 -8.76 -6.97 22.93
N VAL A 263 -7.64 -7.59 22.52
CA VAL A 263 -6.98 -7.35 21.22
C VAL A 263 -7.98 -7.45 20.06
N THR A 264 -8.88 -8.43 20.13
CA THR A 264 -9.97 -8.64 19.16
C THR A 264 -10.87 -7.40 18.95
N TRP A 265 -11.11 -6.57 19.97
CA TRP A 265 -11.94 -5.35 19.82
C TRP A 265 -11.29 -4.31 18.90
N ILE A 266 -9.96 -4.32 18.84
CA ILE A 266 -9.13 -3.47 17.99
C ILE A 266 -9.01 -4.07 16.59
N SER A 267 -8.62 -5.34 16.49
CA SER A 267 -8.22 -5.96 15.21
C SER A 267 -9.38 -6.51 14.37
N ALA A 268 -10.54 -6.84 14.96
CA ALA A 268 -11.65 -7.38 14.18
C ALA A 268 -12.21 -6.37 13.15
N PRO A 269 -12.43 -5.08 13.46
CA PRO A 269 -12.79 -4.07 12.46
C PRO A 269 -11.77 -3.93 11.33
N TRP A 270 -10.48 -4.11 11.63
CA TRP A 270 -9.39 -3.97 10.66
C TRP A 270 -9.44 -5.09 9.62
N PHE A 271 -9.54 -6.34 10.08
CA PHE A 271 -9.58 -7.52 9.21
C PHE A 271 -10.90 -7.58 8.42
N LEU A 272 -12.03 -7.28 9.07
CA LEU A 272 -13.35 -7.35 8.45
C LEU A 272 -13.56 -6.30 7.33
N SER A 273 -12.93 -5.13 7.46
CA SER A 273 -12.98 -4.07 6.44
C SER A 273 -11.77 -4.06 5.50
N ILE A 274 -10.81 -4.99 5.65
CA ILE A 274 -9.55 -5.03 4.90
C ILE A 274 -8.85 -3.66 4.94
N TYR A 275 -8.81 -3.05 6.14
CA TYR A 275 -8.32 -1.69 6.46
C TYR A 275 -9.01 -0.50 5.78
N VAL A 276 -9.94 -0.71 4.84
CA VAL A 276 -10.48 0.33 3.95
C VAL A 276 -11.20 1.46 4.70
N ASN A 277 -11.79 1.17 5.86
CA ASN A 277 -12.49 2.16 6.71
C ASN A 277 -11.71 2.46 8.02
N ILE A 278 -10.40 2.24 8.03
CA ILE A 278 -9.54 2.35 9.23
C ILE A 278 -8.33 3.24 8.97
N LEU A 279 -7.66 3.04 7.82
CA LEU A 279 -6.43 3.75 7.48
C LEU A 279 -6.67 4.80 6.39
N PRO A 280 -5.78 5.81 6.25
CA PRO A 280 -5.75 6.71 5.11
C PRO A 280 -5.71 5.99 3.77
N TRP A 281 -6.35 6.60 2.76
CA TRP A 281 -6.53 6.05 1.42
C TRP A 281 -5.24 5.53 0.78
N GLU A 282 -4.15 6.31 0.81
CA GLU A 282 -2.86 5.87 0.23
C GLU A 282 -2.30 4.64 0.93
N SER A 283 -2.43 4.54 2.26
CA SER A 283 -2.03 3.35 3.02
C SER A 283 -2.89 2.13 2.70
N VAL A 284 -4.21 2.31 2.56
CA VAL A 284 -5.12 1.25 2.11
C VAL A 284 -4.70 0.71 0.74
N LEU A 285 -4.49 1.59 -0.25
CA LEU A 285 -4.10 1.18 -1.59
C LEU A 285 -2.76 0.42 -1.60
N ARG A 286 -1.79 0.85 -0.80
CA ARG A 286 -0.47 0.21 -0.72
C ARG A 286 -0.50 -1.15 -0.02
N ILE A 287 -1.36 -1.33 0.98
CA ILE A 287 -1.62 -2.66 1.58
C ILE A 287 -2.31 -3.58 0.57
N TRP A 288 -3.29 -3.06 -0.17
CA TRP A 288 -4.03 -3.82 -1.19
C TRP A 288 -3.17 -4.25 -2.38
N ASP A 289 -2.23 -3.40 -2.81
CA ASP A 289 -1.24 -3.75 -3.85
C ASP A 289 -0.51 -5.07 -3.49
N VAL A 290 -0.03 -5.19 -2.24
CA VAL A 290 0.69 -6.37 -1.74
C VAL A 290 -0.24 -7.54 -1.44
N LEU A 291 -1.37 -7.29 -0.77
CA LEU A 291 -2.34 -8.34 -0.40
C LEU A 291 -2.83 -9.11 -1.63
N LEU A 292 -3.18 -8.40 -2.71
CA LEU A 292 -3.64 -9.02 -3.95
C LEU A 292 -2.51 -9.73 -4.70
N PHE A 293 -1.27 -9.23 -4.64
CA PHE A 293 -0.12 -9.89 -5.24
C PHE A 293 0.27 -11.20 -4.53
N GLU A 294 0.31 -11.19 -3.19
CA GLU A 294 0.65 -12.37 -2.38
C GLU A 294 -0.40 -13.48 -2.47
N GLY A 295 -1.63 -13.17 -2.88
CA GLY A 295 -2.69 -14.17 -2.99
C GLY A 295 -3.20 -14.72 -1.65
N SER A 296 -2.93 -14.04 -0.53
CA SER A 296 -3.15 -14.60 0.83
C SER A 296 -3.58 -13.55 1.86
N ARG A 297 -3.98 -14.03 3.05
CA ARG A 297 -4.30 -13.17 4.22
C ARG A 297 -3.06 -12.70 5.00
N VAL A 298 -1.85 -13.15 4.64
CA VAL A 298 -0.60 -12.84 5.36
C VAL A 298 -0.42 -11.34 5.59
N MET A 299 -0.65 -10.53 4.56
CA MET A 299 -0.49 -9.07 4.64
C MET A 299 -1.36 -8.43 5.74
N LEU A 300 -2.55 -8.97 6.06
CA LEU A 300 -3.38 -8.46 7.17
C LEU A 300 -2.66 -8.57 8.52
N PHE A 301 -2.09 -9.73 8.81
CA PHE A 301 -1.38 -9.97 10.05
C PHE A 301 -0.10 -9.12 10.13
N ARG A 302 0.63 -9.00 9.03
CA ARG A 302 1.83 -8.15 8.93
C ARG A 302 1.50 -6.68 9.15
N THR A 303 0.46 -6.14 8.50
CA THR A 303 0.00 -4.76 8.71
C THR A 303 -0.45 -4.53 10.14
N ALA A 304 -1.23 -5.44 10.74
CA ALA A 304 -1.67 -5.30 12.12
C ALA A 304 -0.50 -5.25 13.12
N LEU A 305 0.49 -6.13 12.95
CA LEU A 305 1.70 -6.14 13.77
C LEU A 305 2.55 -4.87 13.55
N ALA A 306 2.65 -4.36 12.32
CA ALA A 306 3.33 -3.10 12.03
C ALA A 306 2.64 -1.89 12.70
N LEU A 307 1.30 -1.84 12.70
CA LEU A 307 0.55 -0.81 13.43
C LEU A 307 0.79 -0.89 14.95
N MET A 308 0.91 -2.10 15.50
CA MET A 308 1.28 -2.30 16.91
C MET A 308 2.73 -1.94 17.20
N GLU A 309 3.66 -2.11 16.25
CA GLU A 309 5.06 -1.68 16.40
C GLU A 309 5.17 -0.15 16.40
N LEU A 310 4.50 0.51 15.45
CA LEU A 310 4.50 1.97 15.30
C LEU A 310 3.82 2.69 16.48
N TYR A 311 2.68 2.17 16.95
CA TYR A 311 1.83 2.88 17.92
C TYR A 311 1.78 2.24 19.31
N GLY A 312 2.23 1.00 19.47
CA GLY A 312 2.35 0.32 20.76
C GLY A 312 3.03 1.13 21.86
N PRO A 313 4.16 1.83 21.60
CA PRO A 313 4.81 2.67 22.61
C PRO A 313 3.91 3.78 23.17
N ALA A 314 3.03 4.36 22.35
CA ALA A 314 2.08 5.39 22.78
C ALA A 314 0.83 4.78 23.47
N ILE A 315 0.38 3.61 23.03
CA ILE A 315 -0.75 2.92 23.70
C ILE A 315 -0.38 2.54 25.14
N VAL A 316 0.87 2.12 25.40
CA VAL A 316 1.34 1.77 26.76
C VAL A 316 1.36 2.95 27.73
N THR A 317 1.25 4.21 27.27
CA THR A 317 1.16 5.38 28.16
C THR A 317 -0.28 5.75 28.56
N THR A 318 -1.28 5.00 28.09
CA THR A 318 -2.70 5.25 28.43
C THR A 318 -3.10 4.63 29.75
N ASN A 319 -4.09 5.21 30.44
CA ASN A 319 -4.48 4.79 31.79
C ASN A 319 -5.82 4.05 31.86
N ASP A 320 -6.64 4.14 30.81
CA ASP A 320 -7.93 3.48 30.69
C ASP A 320 -8.20 2.97 29.25
N ALA A 321 -9.21 2.10 29.14
CA ALA A 321 -9.60 1.47 27.88
C ALA A 321 -10.11 2.45 26.81
N GLY A 322 -10.77 3.53 27.20
CA GLY A 322 -11.32 4.54 26.30
C GLY A 322 -10.21 5.35 25.64
N ASP A 323 -9.25 5.81 26.44
CA ASP A 323 -8.04 6.50 25.96
C ASP A 323 -7.24 5.60 25.01
N ALA A 324 -6.99 4.33 25.38
CA ALA A 324 -6.27 3.37 24.54
C ALA A 324 -6.90 3.16 23.16
N ILE A 325 -8.23 2.97 23.12
CA ILE A 325 -8.98 2.75 21.88
C ILE A 325 -9.04 4.04 21.04
N THR A 326 -9.29 5.19 21.67
CA THR A 326 -9.41 6.48 20.98
C THR A 326 -8.07 6.92 20.38
N LEU A 327 -6.98 6.78 21.14
CA LEU A 327 -5.63 7.07 20.68
C LEU A 327 -5.26 6.19 19.49
N LEU A 328 -5.52 4.88 19.56
CA LEU A 328 -5.21 3.99 18.44
C LEU A 328 -6.07 4.28 17.20
N GLN A 329 -7.36 4.59 17.35
CA GLN A 329 -8.21 5.00 16.22
C GLN A 329 -7.71 6.29 15.57
N SER A 330 -7.28 7.28 16.38
CA SER A 330 -6.69 8.54 15.91
C SER A 330 -5.37 8.32 15.18
N LEU A 331 -4.46 7.50 15.73
CA LEU A 331 -3.15 7.20 15.15
C LEU A 331 -3.28 6.39 13.86
N ALA A 332 -4.15 5.36 13.82
CA ALA A 332 -4.44 4.58 12.63
C ALA A 332 -5.07 5.43 11.51
N GLY A 333 -6.02 6.32 11.87
CA GLY A 333 -6.59 7.29 10.94
C GLY A 333 -5.59 8.37 10.46
N SER A 334 -4.42 8.47 11.10
CA SER A 334 -3.33 9.39 10.76
C SER A 334 -2.11 8.69 10.15
N THR A 335 -2.18 7.39 9.84
CA THR A 335 -1.08 6.62 9.24
C THR A 335 -0.92 6.94 7.75
N PHE A 336 -0.38 8.11 7.41
CA PHE A 336 -0.16 8.56 6.03
C PHE A 336 1.16 8.07 5.41
N ASP A 337 2.14 7.64 6.21
CA ASP A 337 3.39 7.05 5.70
C ASP A 337 3.17 5.59 5.25
N SER A 338 2.49 5.47 4.11
CA SER A 338 2.12 4.20 3.49
C SER A 338 3.34 3.36 3.09
N SER A 339 4.44 4.00 2.69
CA SER A 339 5.70 3.34 2.34
C SER A 339 6.38 2.73 3.57
N GLN A 340 6.50 3.49 4.67
CA GLN A 340 7.07 2.94 5.91
C GLN A 340 6.17 1.86 6.52
N LEU A 341 4.84 2.00 6.42
CA LEU A 341 3.90 0.97 6.89
C LEU A 341 4.08 -0.35 6.13
N VAL A 342 4.12 -0.33 4.80
CA VAL A 342 4.35 -1.54 3.99
C VAL A 342 5.75 -2.10 4.20
N LEU A 343 6.79 -1.25 4.28
CA LEU A 343 8.15 -1.69 4.56
C LEU A 343 8.25 -2.40 5.93
N THR A 344 7.65 -1.81 6.97
CA THR A 344 7.62 -2.41 8.32
C THR A 344 6.82 -3.71 8.33
N ALA A 345 5.67 -3.75 7.65
CA ALA A 345 4.85 -4.95 7.51
C ALA A 345 5.63 -6.09 6.82
N CYS A 346 6.15 -5.87 5.61
CA CYS A 346 6.82 -6.90 4.84
C CYS A 346 8.17 -7.31 5.46
N MET A 347 9.03 -6.36 5.84
CA MET A 347 10.40 -6.66 6.30
C MET A 347 10.48 -6.99 7.79
N GLY A 348 9.69 -6.33 8.65
CA GLY A 348 9.67 -6.59 10.10
C GLY A 348 9.05 -7.94 10.46
N PHE A 349 8.12 -8.42 9.63
CA PHE A 349 7.32 -9.62 9.88
C PHE A 349 7.43 -10.67 8.77
N LEU A 350 8.60 -10.78 8.11
CA LEU A 350 8.93 -11.85 7.16
C LEU A 350 8.65 -13.27 7.70
N ASN A 351 8.78 -13.47 9.01
CA ASN A 351 8.51 -14.76 9.66
C ASN A 351 7.02 -15.09 9.82
N VAL A 352 6.13 -14.15 9.50
CA VAL A 352 4.69 -14.41 9.32
C VAL A 352 4.50 -14.84 7.87
N THR A 353 4.43 -16.15 7.67
CA THR A 353 4.17 -16.81 6.38
C THR A 353 2.82 -17.51 6.41
N GLU A 354 2.26 -17.84 5.25
CA GLU A 354 0.95 -18.51 5.19
C GLU A 354 0.99 -19.91 5.85
N ASP A 355 2.10 -20.65 5.69
CA ASP A 355 2.32 -21.93 6.40
C ASP A 355 2.24 -21.75 7.93
N ARG A 356 2.92 -20.71 8.45
CA ARG A 356 2.92 -20.42 9.89
C ARG A 356 1.56 -19.95 10.39
N LEU A 357 0.82 -19.18 9.59
CA LEU A 357 -0.56 -18.84 9.92
C LEU A 357 -1.44 -20.08 9.91
N GLN A 358 -1.29 -20.98 8.96
CA GLN A 358 -2.06 -22.21 8.87
C GLN A 358 -1.83 -23.14 10.08
N GLU A 359 -0.58 -23.32 10.53
CA GLU A 359 -0.26 -24.03 11.79
C GLU A 359 -1.03 -23.44 12.98
N LEU A 360 -1.03 -22.11 13.11
CA LEU A 360 -1.70 -21.42 14.21
C LEU A 360 -3.24 -21.49 14.06
N ARG A 361 -3.79 -21.44 12.85
CA ARG A 361 -5.23 -21.64 12.60
C ARG A 361 -5.66 -23.05 13.01
N GLU A 362 -4.89 -24.08 12.64
CA GLU A 362 -5.17 -25.47 13.02
C GLU A 362 -5.10 -25.69 14.54
N LYS A 363 -4.19 -25.01 15.23
CA LYS A 363 -4.11 -24.97 16.70
C LYS A 363 -5.36 -24.35 17.35
N HIS A 364 -5.86 -23.22 16.82
CA HIS A 364 -6.94 -22.44 17.46
C HIS A 364 -8.36 -22.85 17.05
N ARG A 365 -8.55 -23.39 15.83
CA ARG A 365 -9.87 -23.77 15.28
C ARG A 365 -10.71 -24.67 16.19
N PRO A 366 -10.18 -25.70 16.87
CA PRO A 366 -10.96 -26.53 17.79
C PRO A 366 -11.56 -25.75 18.96
N SER A 367 -10.86 -24.72 19.46
CA SER A 367 -11.34 -23.87 20.57
C SER A 367 -12.52 -22.99 20.14
N VAL A 368 -12.46 -22.43 18.93
CA VAL A 368 -13.57 -21.65 18.36
C VAL A 368 -14.80 -22.53 18.14
N ILE A 369 -14.61 -23.75 17.62
CA ILE A 369 -15.72 -24.71 17.42
C ILE A 369 -16.35 -25.11 18.77
N SER A 370 -15.56 -25.45 19.80
CA SER A 370 -16.10 -25.81 21.12
C SER A 370 -16.92 -24.68 21.74
N THR A 371 -16.39 -23.45 21.74
CA THR A 371 -17.10 -22.30 22.30
C THR A 371 -18.37 -21.94 21.53
N LEU A 372 -18.41 -22.16 20.21
CA LEU A 372 -19.61 -22.01 19.40
C LEU A 372 -20.65 -23.10 19.69
N GLU A 373 -20.21 -24.36 19.81
CA GLU A 373 -21.07 -25.48 20.20
C GLU A 373 -21.69 -25.25 21.60
N GLU A 374 -20.90 -24.82 22.58
CA GLU A 374 -21.37 -24.49 23.94
C GLU A 374 -22.44 -23.38 23.90
N ARG A 375 -22.23 -22.32 23.11
CA ARG A 375 -23.23 -21.26 22.89
C ARG A 375 -24.51 -21.80 22.26
N SER A 376 -24.42 -22.67 21.26
CA SER A 376 -25.59 -23.26 20.60
C SER A 376 -26.39 -24.17 21.54
N LYS A 377 -25.71 -24.96 22.38
CA LYS A 377 -26.29 -25.82 23.41
C LYS A 377 -26.94 -25.01 24.54
N GLY A 378 -26.28 -23.93 24.99
CA GLY A 378 -26.80 -23.00 26.00
C GLY A 378 -28.03 -22.20 25.54
N CYS A 379 -28.04 -21.74 24.28
CA CYS A 379 -29.19 -21.02 23.71
C CYS A 379 -30.46 -21.87 23.56
N GLY A 380 -30.37 -23.20 23.68
CA GLY A 380 -31.54 -24.08 23.71
C GLY A 380 -32.50 -23.76 24.86
N ALA A 381 -31.97 -23.29 26.01
CA ALA A 381 -32.76 -22.93 27.19
C ALA A 381 -33.30 -21.48 27.17
N LEU A 382 -32.87 -20.64 26.23
CA LEU A 382 -33.18 -19.21 26.18
C LEU A 382 -34.09 -18.80 25.01
N LYS A 383 -34.62 -19.78 24.26
CA LYS A 383 -35.46 -19.53 23.05
C LYS A 383 -36.84 -18.93 23.34
N ASP A 384 -37.30 -18.98 24.59
CA ASP A 384 -38.62 -18.49 25.02
C ASP A 384 -38.62 -17.04 25.55
N SER A 385 -37.76 -16.18 25.02
CA SER A 385 -37.96 -14.72 25.09
C SER A 385 -37.39 -14.01 23.87
N LYS A 386 -38.25 -13.43 23.03
CA LYS A 386 -37.86 -12.64 21.85
C LYS A 386 -37.20 -11.31 22.25
N SER A 387 -36.25 -10.89 21.41
CA SER A 387 -35.63 -9.56 21.35
C SER A 387 -34.60 -9.21 22.44
N LEU A 388 -33.31 -9.22 22.06
CA LEU A 388 -32.28 -8.28 22.51
C LEU A 388 -30.98 -8.48 21.69
N ALA A 389 -30.98 -8.00 20.45
CA ALA A 389 -29.86 -8.15 19.50
C ALA A 389 -28.72 -7.12 19.70
N THR A 390 -28.35 -6.82 20.95
CA THR A 390 -27.46 -5.67 21.27
C THR A 390 -26.45 -5.97 22.40
N LYS A 391 -26.00 -7.22 22.55
CA LYS A 391 -24.91 -7.60 23.49
C LYS A 391 -23.95 -8.65 22.90
N LEU A 392 -23.41 -8.38 21.72
CA LEU A 392 -22.15 -9.00 21.28
C LEU A 392 -20.99 -8.15 21.83
N TYR A 393 -19.92 -8.80 22.29
CA TYR A 393 -18.81 -8.24 23.08
C TYR A 393 -19.10 -7.88 24.55
N SER A 394 -19.56 -8.85 25.33
CA SER A 394 -19.16 -8.94 26.74
C SER A 394 -19.01 -10.40 27.16
N PHE A 395 -17.81 -10.98 26.96
CA PHE A 395 -17.44 -12.23 27.60
C PHE A 395 -16.50 -11.95 28.76
N LYS A 396 -16.99 -12.24 29.95
CA LYS A 396 -16.30 -12.13 31.23
C LYS A 396 -15.64 -13.49 31.50
N HIS A 397 -14.34 -13.53 31.79
CA HIS A 397 -13.76 -14.74 32.36
C HIS A 397 -14.14 -14.83 33.84
N ASP A 398 -14.65 -16.00 34.25
CA ASP A 398 -14.87 -16.31 35.66
C ASP A 398 -13.54 -16.41 36.39
N SER A 399 -13.33 -15.55 37.38
CA SER A 399 -12.35 -15.76 38.43
C SER A 399 -13.08 -16.04 39.74
N GLN A 400 -12.75 -17.17 40.36
CA GLN A 400 -13.52 -17.75 41.45
C GLN A 400 -13.38 -16.93 42.74
N LEU A 401 -14.51 -16.45 43.28
CA LEU A 401 -14.61 -16.16 44.71
C LEU A 401 -16.06 -16.36 45.21
N ARG A 402 -16.34 -17.58 45.68
CA ARG A 402 -17.53 -17.88 46.46
C ARG A 402 -17.45 -17.16 47.81
N MET A 403 -18.24 -16.11 48.00
CA MET A 403 -18.65 -15.70 49.35
C MET A 403 -20.17 -15.81 49.47
N ARG A 404 -20.61 -16.88 50.13
CA ARG A 404 -22.01 -17.07 50.53
C ARG A 404 -22.35 -16.03 51.60
N GLN A 405 -23.40 -15.25 51.39
CA GLN A 405 -24.08 -14.60 52.50
C GLN A 405 -24.82 -15.67 53.33
N ALA A 406 -24.52 -15.73 54.63
CA ALA A 406 -25.34 -16.41 55.62
C ALA A 406 -25.29 -15.58 56.92
N LYS A 407 -26.47 -15.28 57.48
CA LYS A 407 -26.61 -14.60 58.78
C LYS A 407 -26.42 -15.60 59.95
N LEU A 408 -26.04 -15.03 61.10
CA LEU A 408 -26.39 -15.37 62.50
C LEU A 408 -25.28 -15.87 63.47
N LYS A 409 -25.23 -15.12 64.60
CA LYS A 409 -24.82 -15.45 65.99
C LYS A 409 -23.38 -15.17 66.49
N GLU A 410 -23.29 -14.12 67.32
CA GLU A 410 -22.84 -14.10 68.74
C GLU A 410 -21.50 -14.79 69.13
N ASP A 411 -20.44 -13.97 69.30
CA ASP A 411 -19.62 -13.70 70.53
C ASP A 411 -19.14 -14.85 71.46
N PRO A 412 -18.09 -14.69 72.33
CA PRO A 412 -16.97 -13.71 72.41
C PRO A 412 -15.56 -14.36 72.43
N GLY A 413 -14.47 -13.56 72.45
CA GLY A 413 -13.17 -14.04 73.01
C GLY A 413 -11.82 -13.44 72.52
N ASP A 414 -11.52 -12.19 72.89
CA ASP A 414 -10.22 -11.68 73.40
C ASP A 414 -8.85 -12.27 72.90
N ARG A 415 -8.03 -11.45 72.17
CA ARG A 415 -6.67 -10.98 72.60
C ARG A 415 -5.78 -10.31 71.52
N ILE A 416 -5.70 -8.98 71.61
CA ILE A 416 -4.54 -8.05 71.55
C ILE A 416 -3.18 -8.48 70.91
N ILE A 417 -2.67 -7.63 69.99
CA ILE A 417 -1.29 -7.05 69.83
C ILE A 417 -1.12 -6.65 68.34
N ASP A 418 -0.59 -5.50 67.89
CA ASP A 418 -0.43 -4.11 68.38
C ASP A 418 0.12 -3.24 67.19
N SER A 419 0.02 -1.89 67.22
CA SER A 419 0.81 -0.91 66.40
C SER A 419 0.61 -0.90 64.85
N ASP A 420 0.46 0.21 64.09
CA ASP A 420 0.41 1.65 64.42
C ASP A 420 -0.08 2.60 63.29
N ILE A 421 -0.25 3.89 63.63
CA ILE A 421 -0.18 5.12 62.79
C ILE A 421 -1.37 5.52 61.87
N SER A 422 -2.30 6.25 62.50
CA SER A 422 -2.96 7.52 62.09
C SER A 422 -3.47 7.80 60.65
N HIS A 423 -4.76 8.17 60.56
CA HIS A 423 -5.15 9.53 60.14
C HIS A 423 -6.53 9.93 60.71
N SER A 424 -6.77 11.23 60.83
CA SER A 424 -7.81 11.88 61.65
C SER A 424 -9.27 11.68 61.19
N ARG A 425 -10.15 11.34 62.14
CA ARG A 425 -11.55 11.76 62.13
C ARG A 425 -12.07 11.90 63.56
N ALA A 426 -12.36 13.14 63.98
CA ALA A 426 -12.82 13.42 65.35
C ALA A 426 -14.26 12.92 65.54
N SER A 427 -14.49 12.05 66.53
CA SER A 427 -15.81 11.64 66.97
C SER A 427 -15.89 11.65 68.49
N SER A 428 -16.70 12.57 69.03
CA SER A 428 -17.49 12.38 70.24
C SER A 428 -16.83 11.70 71.47
N THR A 429 -15.84 12.36 72.08
CA THR A 429 -15.39 12.07 73.45
C THR A 429 -15.48 13.35 74.29
N ASN A 430 -16.69 13.66 74.77
CA ASN A 430 -16.94 14.81 75.68
C ASN A 430 -18.20 14.63 76.56
N LEU A 431 -18.87 13.47 76.53
CA LEU A 431 -20.07 13.20 77.33
C LEU A 431 -19.73 12.46 78.64
N GLU A 432 -18.86 11.44 78.57
CA GLU A 432 -18.34 10.72 79.74
C GLU A 432 -17.61 11.63 80.76
N ASP A 433 -16.74 12.54 80.29
CA ASP A 433 -15.98 13.43 81.18
C ASP A 433 -16.89 14.45 81.90
N PHE A 434 -17.98 14.87 81.26
CA PHE A 434 -18.98 15.76 81.86
C PHE A 434 -19.81 15.06 82.95
N LEU A 435 -20.13 13.77 82.76
CA LEU A 435 -20.91 12.98 83.71
C LEU A 435 -20.10 12.60 84.96
N ASN A 436 -18.80 12.30 84.82
CA ASN A 436 -17.93 11.98 85.96
C ASN A 436 -17.63 13.20 86.86
N SER A 437 -17.71 14.43 86.32
CA SER A 437 -17.52 15.65 87.12
C SER A 437 -18.70 16.00 88.05
N MET A 438 -19.84 15.31 87.94
CA MET A 438 -21.08 15.62 88.67
C MET A 438 -21.36 14.72 89.88
N THR A 439 -20.50 13.74 90.16
CA THR A 439 -20.69 12.75 91.26
C THR A 439 -19.76 12.95 92.46
N SER A 440 -19.03 14.07 92.52
CA SER A 440 -18.09 14.36 93.61
C SER A 440 -18.01 15.87 93.89
N ASP A 441 -19.06 16.44 94.49
CA ASP A 441 -18.95 16.99 95.84
C ASP A 441 -20.29 17.53 96.35
N SER A 442 -20.46 17.51 97.66
CA SER A 442 -21.66 17.94 98.36
C SER A 442 -21.62 19.42 98.72
N GLU A 443 -22.57 20.22 98.22
CA GLU A 443 -23.40 21.10 99.06
C GLU A 443 -24.60 21.65 98.28
N ALA A 444 -25.57 22.22 98.99
CA ALA A 444 -26.86 22.56 98.44
C ALA A 444 -26.84 23.86 97.62
N ASP A 445 -27.35 23.82 96.40
CA ASP A 445 -27.95 24.99 95.77
C ASP A 445 -29.17 24.61 94.90
N SER A 446 -30.03 25.58 94.65
CA SER A 446 -31.43 25.34 94.25
C SER A 446 -31.60 24.73 92.85
N ILE A 447 -32.40 23.66 92.74
CA ILE A 447 -32.78 23.04 91.46
C ILE A 447 -33.55 24.07 90.60
N PRO A 448 -33.11 24.40 89.37
CA PRO A 448 -33.83 25.32 88.49
C PRO A 448 -35.18 24.73 88.09
N ASP A 449 -36.21 25.57 87.95
CA ASP A 449 -37.57 25.14 87.60
C ASP A 449 -37.55 24.33 86.29
N LEU A 450 -38.33 23.24 86.23
CA LEU A 450 -38.41 22.37 85.06
C LEU A 450 -38.83 23.15 83.80
N GLN A 451 -39.61 24.22 83.99
CA GLN A 451 -40.00 25.13 82.92
C GLN A 451 -38.80 25.92 82.35
N GLU A 452 -37.85 26.34 83.17
CA GLU A 452 -36.66 27.08 82.74
C GLU A 452 -35.70 26.17 81.97
N GLN A 453 -35.51 24.92 82.40
CA GLN A 453 -34.71 23.93 81.69
C GLN A 453 -35.29 23.62 80.29
N ILE A 454 -36.62 23.53 80.17
CA ILE A 454 -37.32 23.37 78.89
C ILE A 454 -37.17 24.60 78.00
N VAL A 455 -37.15 25.81 78.56
CA VAL A 455 -36.89 27.05 77.79
C VAL A 455 -35.44 27.08 77.30
N TRP A 456 -34.47 26.73 78.15
CA TRP A 456 -33.06 26.67 77.77
C TRP A 456 -32.81 25.67 76.63
N LEU A 457 -33.33 24.44 76.74
CA LEU A 457 -33.21 23.42 75.68
C LEU A 457 -33.87 23.85 74.36
N LYS A 458 -34.94 24.66 74.40
CA LYS A 458 -35.56 25.22 73.19
C LYS A 458 -34.69 26.30 72.54
N VAL A 459 -34.08 27.18 73.33
CA VAL A 459 -33.14 28.19 72.82
C VAL A 459 -31.93 27.50 72.20
N GLU A 460 -31.36 26.50 72.87
CA GLU A 460 -30.20 25.78 72.37
C GLU A 460 -30.50 24.98 71.09
N LEU A 461 -31.68 24.36 71.01
CA LEU A 461 -32.14 23.72 69.76
C LEU A 461 -32.31 24.74 68.62
N CYS A 462 -32.79 25.95 68.90
CA CYS A 462 -32.86 27.02 67.90
C CYS A 462 -31.46 27.45 67.44
N ASN A 463 -30.53 27.68 68.36
CA ASN A 463 -29.13 28.01 68.05
C ASN A 463 -28.51 26.95 67.12
N LEU A 464 -28.62 25.67 67.48
CA LEU A 464 -28.09 24.55 66.67
C LEU A 464 -28.76 24.43 65.29
N LEU A 465 -30.05 24.77 65.17
CA LEU A 465 -30.76 24.80 63.88
C LEU A 465 -30.39 26.02 63.02
N GLU A 466 -29.94 27.11 63.63
CA GLU A 466 -29.40 28.29 62.93
C GLU A 466 -27.94 28.06 62.50
N GLU A 467 -27.10 27.51 63.38
CA GLU A 467 -25.73 27.09 63.03
C GLU A 467 -25.72 26.07 61.90
N LYS A 468 -26.60 25.05 61.95
CA LYS A 468 -26.75 24.08 60.86
C LYS A 468 -27.16 24.74 59.55
N ARG A 469 -28.08 25.72 59.57
CA ARG A 469 -28.48 26.45 58.37
C ARG A 469 -27.35 27.33 57.82
N ALA A 470 -26.62 28.02 58.69
CA ALA A 470 -25.45 28.81 58.31
C ALA A 470 -24.30 27.95 57.77
N ALA A 471 -24.14 26.71 58.26
CA ALA A 471 -23.17 25.76 57.74
C ALA A 471 -23.55 25.20 56.35
N VAL A 472 -24.84 24.97 56.09
CA VAL A 472 -25.32 24.55 54.76
C VAL A 472 -25.13 25.67 53.74
N LEU A 473 -25.52 26.91 54.05
CA LEU A 473 -25.31 28.05 53.14
C LEU A 473 -23.82 28.25 52.80
N ARG A 474 -22.93 28.17 53.81
CA ARG A 474 -21.48 28.23 53.59
C ARG A 474 -20.94 27.08 52.73
N ALA A 475 -21.58 25.92 52.73
CA ALA A 475 -21.20 24.80 51.86
C ALA A 475 -21.61 25.06 50.40
N GLU A 476 -22.82 25.59 50.18
CA GLU A 476 -23.33 25.96 48.84
C GLU A 476 -22.52 27.13 48.23
N GLU A 477 -22.14 28.13 49.03
CA GLU A 477 -21.23 29.22 48.64
C GLU A 477 -19.84 28.69 48.23
N LEU A 478 -19.33 27.67 48.94
CA LEU A 478 -18.01 27.09 48.65
C LEU A 478 -18.05 26.16 47.43
N GLU A 479 -19.12 25.40 47.24
CA GLU A 479 -19.35 24.58 46.04
C GLU A 479 -19.45 25.45 44.78
N THR A 480 -20.22 26.55 44.83
CA THR A 480 -20.34 27.51 43.72
C THR A 480 -19.01 28.19 43.41
N ALA A 481 -18.26 28.64 44.43
CA ALA A 481 -16.92 29.20 44.24
C ALA A 481 -15.93 28.21 43.60
N LEU A 482 -15.97 26.94 44.02
CA LEU A 482 -15.12 25.88 43.45
C LEU A 482 -15.51 25.57 42.01
N MET A 483 -16.81 25.56 41.68
CA MET A 483 -17.29 25.36 40.31
C MET A 483 -16.84 26.49 39.38
N GLU A 484 -16.89 27.76 39.81
CA GLU A 484 -16.39 28.89 39.01
C GLU A 484 -14.86 28.85 38.85
N MET A 485 -14.11 28.48 39.89
CA MET A 485 -12.66 28.28 39.81
C MET A 485 -12.28 27.23 38.75
N VAL A 486 -12.96 26.08 38.75
CA VAL A 486 -12.71 24.99 37.78
C VAL A 486 -13.10 25.41 36.35
N LYS A 487 -14.22 26.13 36.15
CA LYS A 487 -14.57 26.68 34.84
C LYS A 487 -13.49 27.62 34.30
N GLU A 488 -12.98 28.47 35.16
CA GLU A 488 -11.99 29.49 34.80
C GLU A 488 -10.60 28.88 34.53
N ASP A 489 -10.17 27.87 35.27
CA ASP A 489 -8.94 27.13 34.98
C ASP A 489 -9.05 26.32 33.68
N ASN A 490 -10.17 25.61 33.46
CA ASN A 490 -10.44 24.95 32.18
C ASN A 490 -10.42 25.94 31.00
N ARG A 491 -10.96 27.15 31.20
CA ARG A 491 -10.94 28.22 30.19
C ARG A 491 -9.52 28.68 29.87
N ARG A 492 -8.65 28.83 30.88
CA ARG A 492 -7.22 29.17 30.69
C ARG A 492 -6.47 28.08 29.94
N GLU A 493 -6.66 26.82 30.32
CA GLU A 493 -5.99 25.69 29.65
C GLU A 493 -6.44 25.58 28.19
N LEU A 494 -7.74 25.72 27.91
CA LEU A 494 -8.28 25.75 26.55
C LEU A 494 -7.73 26.93 25.74
N CYS A 495 -7.66 28.14 26.30
CA CYS A 495 -7.06 29.30 25.62
C CYS A 495 -5.58 29.06 25.28
N ALA A 496 -4.77 28.57 26.23
CA ALA A 496 -3.37 28.26 25.99
C ALA A 496 -3.19 27.16 24.92
N ARG A 497 -4.08 26.17 24.89
CA ARG A 497 -4.09 25.11 23.86
C ARG A 497 -4.42 25.67 22.47
N VAL A 498 -5.37 26.61 22.38
CA VAL A 498 -5.72 27.29 21.13
C VAL A 498 -4.56 28.14 20.63
N GLU A 499 -3.94 28.96 21.49
CA GLU A 499 -2.76 29.77 21.12
C GLU A 499 -1.59 28.91 20.61
N GLN A 500 -1.35 27.74 21.24
CA GLN A 500 -0.34 26.79 20.78
C GLN A 500 -0.66 26.22 19.38
N LEU A 501 -1.94 25.87 19.13
CA LEU A 501 -2.37 25.35 17.82
C LEU A 501 -2.32 26.43 16.73
N GLU A 502 -2.66 27.67 17.05
CA GLU A 502 -2.54 28.80 16.12
C GLU A 502 -1.07 29.04 15.73
N GLN A 503 -0.15 28.98 16.69
CA GLN A 503 1.29 29.05 16.41
C GLN A 503 1.73 27.92 15.46
N GLN A 504 1.36 26.67 15.75
CA GLN A 504 1.69 25.52 14.89
C GLN A 504 1.08 25.64 13.48
N LEU A 505 -0.14 26.17 13.34
CA LEU A 505 -0.74 26.44 12.04
C LEU A 505 0.02 27.52 11.26
N THR A 506 0.49 28.58 11.91
CA THR A 506 1.31 29.60 11.23
C THR A 506 2.67 29.07 10.79
N GLU A 507 3.33 28.24 11.60
CA GLU A 507 4.58 27.55 11.22
C GLU A 507 4.36 26.60 10.03
N LEU A 508 3.29 25.79 10.06
CA LEU A 508 2.93 24.91 8.94
C LEU A 508 2.60 25.69 7.66
N HIS A 509 1.89 26.82 7.75
CA HIS A 509 1.63 27.67 6.59
C HIS A 509 2.92 28.27 6.00
N GLN A 510 3.89 28.69 6.83
CA GLN A 510 5.18 29.17 6.36
C GLN A 510 5.97 28.06 5.67
N THR A 511 6.11 26.89 6.29
CA THR A 511 6.84 25.77 5.67
C THR A 511 6.21 25.29 4.36
N LEU A 512 4.87 25.36 4.24
CA LEU A 512 4.15 25.05 3.01
C LEU A 512 4.39 26.11 1.91
N ALA A 513 4.52 27.39 2.27
CA ALA A 513 4.91 28.45 1.33
C ALA A 513 6.35 28.24 0.82
N ASP A 514 7.30 28.00 1.72
CA ASP A 514 8.70 27.72 1.40
C ASP A 514 8.84 26.48 0.49
N LYS A 515 8.02 25.44 0.73
CA LYS A 515 7.98 24.23 -0.11
C LYS A 515 7.42 24.48 -1.50
N LYS A 516 6.40 25.33 -1.64
CA LYS A 516 5.89 25.74 -2.95
C LYS A 516 6.93 26.57 -3.72
N GLU A 517 7.64 27.48 -3.05
CA GLU A 517 8.73 28.21 -3.70
C GLU A 517 9.83 27.24 -4.18
N GLN A 518 10.26 26.30 -3.32
CA GLN A 518 11.21 25.24 -3.68
C GLN A 518 10.74 24.40 -4.88
N GLU A 519 9.47 24.02 -4.94
CA GLU A 519 8.87 23.29 -6.06
C GLU A 519 8.92 24.10 -7.36
N THR A 520 8.49 25.37 -7.34
CA THR A 520 8.55 26.23 -8.54
C THR A 520 9.97 26.45 -9.05
N ALA A 521 10.95 26.59 -8.14
CA ALA A 521 12.37 26.67 -8.50
C ALA A 521 12.87 25.36 -9.13
N MET A 522 12.48 24.21 -8.59
CA MET A 522 12.83 22.89 -9.13
C MET A 522 12.26 22.69 -10.53
N VAL A 523 11.00 23.07 -10.78
CA VAL A 523 10.38 23.02 -12.12
C VAL A 523 11.13 23.90 -13.11
N GLN A 524 11.54 25.12 -12.73
CA GLN A 524 12.34 25.99 -13.60
C GLN A 524 13.72 25.39 -13.94
N VAL A 525 14.36 24.69 -13.00
CA VAL A 525 15.62 23.96 -13.25
C VAL A 525 15.37 22.79 -14.19
N LEU A 526 14.30 22.01 -13.98
CA LEU A 526 13.96 20.87 -14.82
C LEU A 526 13.72 21.29 -16.28
N MET A 527 12.95 22.37 -16.51
CA MET A 527 12.72 22.93 -17.85
C MET A 527 14.02 23.38 -18.54
N ARG A 528 15.00 23.93 -17.80
CA ARG A 528 16.31 24.30 -18.37
C ARG A 528 17.10 23.06 -18.77
N VAL A 529 17.13 22.03 -17.91
CA VAL A 529 17.83 20.76 -18.19
C VAL A 529 17.20 20.04 -19.39
N GLU A 530 15.87 20.00 -19.49
CA GLU A 530 15.16 19.41 -20.65
C GLU A 530 15.49 20.16 -21.95
N GLN A 531 15.50 21.50 -21.92
CA GLN A 531 15.85 22.32 -23.08
C GLN A 531 17.33 22.14 -23.48
N GLU A 532 18.25 22.02 -22.52
CA GLU A 532 19.66 21.70 -22.78
C GLU A 532 19.82 20.28 -23.37
N GLN A 533 19.14 19.27 -22.81
CA GLN A 533 19.12 17.91 -23.34
C GLN A 533 18.62 17.88 -24.79
N LYS A 534 17.51 18.58 -25.08
CA LYS A 534 16.98 18.70 -26.44
C LYS A 534 18.00 19.30 -27.41
N ILE A 535 18.69 20.37 -27.03
CA ILE A 535 19.75 20.98 -27.86
C ILE A 535 20.90 19.98 -28.08
N THR A 536 21.30 19.22 -27.05
CA THR A 536 22.37 18.20 -27.22
C THR A 536 21.96 17.04 -28.13
N GLU A 537 20.69 16.63 -28.09
CA GLU A 537 20.18 15.55 -28.95
C GLU A 537 19.98 16.01 -30.39
N GLU A 538 19.47 17.23 -30.61
CA GLU A 538 19.43 17.86 -31.95
C GLU A 538 20.84 17.95 -32.56
N ALA A 539 21.84 18.34 -31.76
CA ALA A 539 23.24 18.35 -32.19
C ALA A 539 23.81 16.94 -32.48
N ARG A 540 23.43 15.94 -31.68
CA ARG A 540 23.82 14.53 -31.90
C ARG A 540 23.25 14.01 -33.23
N ILE A 541 21.96 14.26 -33.49
CA ILE A 541 21.27 13.85 -34.72
C ILE A 541 21.90 14.52 -35.94
N ALA A 542 22.21 15.82 -35.88
CA ALA A 542 22.88 16.53 -36.96
C ALA A 542 24.26 15.93 -37.27
N ALA A 543 25.08 15.66 -36.24
CA ALA A 543 26.39 15.02 -36.42
C ALA A 543 26.29 13.59 -36.99
N GLU A 544 25.25 12.83 -36.64
CA GLU A 544 24.99 11.51 -37.21
C GLU A 544 24.60 11.57 -38.69
N GLN A 545 23.79 12.56 -39.08
CA GLN A 545 23.44 12.82 -40.49
C GLN A 545 24.67 13.24 -41.33
N ASP A 546 25.51 14.14 -40.82
CA ASP A 546 26.76 14.54 -41.47
C ASP A 546 27.71 13.35 -41.64
N ALA A 547 27.85 12.50 -40.62
CA ALA A 547 28.67 11.29 -40.69
C ALA A 547 28.12 10.28 -41.71
N ALA A 548 26.80 10.14 -41.83
CA ALA A 548 26.17 9.30 -42.85
C ALA A 548 26.40 9.84 -44.27
N ALA A 549 26.29 11.16 -44.47
CA ALA A 549 26.58 11.82 -45.76
C ALA A 549 28.06 11.64 -46.16
N GLN A 550 28.99 11.78 -45.22
CA GLN A 550 30.42 11.53 -45.46
C GLN A 550 30.71 10.07 -45.83
N LYS A 551 30.10 9.09 -45.14
CA LYS A 551 30.22 7.67 -45.48
C LYS A 551 29.72 7.37 -46.90
N TYR A 552 28.59 7.95 -47.31
CA TYR A 552 28.07 7.80 -48.67
C TYR A 552 29.01 8.43 -49.72
N ALA A 553 29.52 9.64 -49.46
CA ALA A 553 30.49 10.28 -50.35
C ALA A 553 31.78 9.46 -50.51
N ALA A 554 32.28 8.87 -49.43
CA ALA A 554 33.45 7.98 -49.45
C ALA A 554 33.18 6.70 -50.26
N TYR A 555 32.01 6.07 -50.09
CA TYR A 555 31.60 4.91 -50.87
C TYR A 555 31.55 5.19 -52.38
N ILE A 556 30.94 6.31 -52.80
CA ILE A 556 30.89 6.73 -54.21
C ILE A 556 32.29 7.05 -54.76
N LEU A 557 33.20 7.55 -53.94
CA LEU A 557 34.60 7.78 -54.34
C LEU A 557 35.35 6.46 -54.51
N GLN A 558 35.14 5.49 -53.62
CA GLN A 558 35.72 4.15 -53.71
C GLN A 558 35.24 3.43 -54.99
N GLU A 559 33.95 3.44 -55.30
CA GLU A 559 33.40 2.80 -56.50
C GLU A 559 34.02 3.41 -57.79
N LYS A 560 34.24 4.74 -57.81
CA LYS A 560 34.95 5.42 -58.90
C LYS A 560 36.42 5.03 -58.98
N TYR A 561 37.09 4.88 -57.84
CA TYR A 561 38.49 4.44 -57.78
C TYR A 561 38.64 3.01 -58.32
N GLU A 562 37.78 2.08 -57.93
CA GLU A 562 37.78 0.69 -58.43
C GLU A 562 37.53 0.62 -59.96
N LYS A 563 36.61 1.44 -60.48
CA LYS A 563 36.40 1.61 -61.93
C LYS A 563 37.62 2.20 -62.65
N ALA A 564 38.33 3.15 -62.03
CA ALA A 564 39.56 3.70 -62.58
C ALA A 564 40.70 2.67 -62.59
N MET A 565 40.88 1.92 -61.50
CA MET A 565 41.90 0.88 -61.37
C MET A 565 41.69 -0.27 -62.36
N THR A 566 40.44 -0.71 -62.56
CA THR A 566 40.13 -1.74 -63.57
C THR A 566 40.37 -1.24 -65.00
N SER A 567 40.10 0.03 -65.29
CA SER A 567 40.44 0.67 -66.58
C SER A 567 41.96 0.77 -66.80
N LEU A 568 42.72 1.15 -65.77
CA LEU A 568 44.20 1.18 -65.82
C LEU A 568 44.78 -0.22 -66.07
N ALA A 569 44.30 -1.26 -65.37
CA ALA A 569 44.74 -2.63 -65.60
C ALA A 569 44.39 -3.16 -67.02
N GLN A 570 43.30 -2.68 -67.64
CA GLN A 570 43.02 -2.96 -69.05
C GLN A 570 43.99 -2.23 -69.98
N MET A 571 44.35 -0.98 -69.67
CA MET A 571 45.32 -0.20 -70.45
C MET A 571 46.72 -0.81 -70.35
N GLU A 572 47.16 -1.21 -69.17
CA GLU A 572 48.43 -1.91 -68.94
C GLU A 572 48.52 -3.19 -69.77
N LYS A 573 47.48 -4.03 -69.78
CA LYS A 573 47.41 -5.22 -70.65
C LYS A 573 47.52 -4.88 -72.15
N ARG A 574 46.96 -3.75 -72.60
CA ARG A 574 47.11 -3.28 -73.99
C ARG A 574 48.53 -2.78 -74.28
N VAL A 575 49.18 -2.12 -73.32
CA VAL A 575 50.58 -1.68 -73.45
C VAL A 575 51.50 -2.90 -73.54
N VAL A 576 51.40 -3.86 -72.62
CA VAL A 576 52.19 -5.11 -72.65
C VAL A 576 51.97 -5.89 -73.96
N MET A 577 50.74 -5.93 -74.47
CA MET A 577 50.45 -6.53 -75.78
C MET A 577 51.09 -5.75 -76.94
N ALA A 578 51.06 -4.42 -76.92
CA ALA A 578 51.70 -3.57 -77.94
C ALA A 578 53.23 -3.69 -77.90
N GLU A 579 53.83 -3.74 -76.71
CA GLU A 579 55.26 -4.01 -76.50
C GLU A 579 55.65 -5.39 -77.03
N SER A 580 54.86 -6.43 -76.70
CA SER A 580 55.08 -7.80 -77.20
C SER A 580 54.97 -7.89 -78.73
N MET A 581 54.00 -7.19 -79.33
CA MET A 581 53.87 -7.12 -80.80
C MET A 581 55.04 -6.39 -81.44
N LEU A 582 55.50 -5.28 -80.83
CA LEU A 582 56.66 -4.51 -81.31
C LEU A 582 57.95 -5.33 -81.20
N GLU A 583 58.14 -6.07 -80.10
CA GLU A 583 59.27 -6.98 -79.96
C GLU A 583 59.21 -8.10 -81.00
N ALA A 584 58.03 -8.66 -81.27
CA ALA A 584 57.85 -9.66 -82.32
C ALA A 584 58.15 -9.14 -83.74
N THR A 585 57.77 -7.90 -84.09
CA THR A 585 58.16 -7.30 -85.37
C THR A 585 59.67 -7.03 -85.43
N VAL A 586 60.29 -6.52 -84.37
CA VAL A 586 61.76 -6.32 -84.31
C VAL A 586 62.51 -7.66 -84.43
N GLN A 587 62.01 -8.73 -83.80
CA GLN A 587 62.55 -10.08 -83.93
C GLN A 587 62.36 -10.66 -85.35
N TYR A 588 61.23 -10.38 -85.99
CA TYR A 588 60.97 -10.77 -87.39
C TYR A 588 61.88 -10.03 -88.38
N GLU A 589 62.05 -8.72 -88.23
CA GLU A 589 62.96 -7.91 -89.06
C GLU A 589 64.41 -8.34 -88.88
N THR A 590 64.88 -8.52 -87.64
CA THR A 590 66.23 -9.05 -87.38
C THR A 590 66.39 -10.50 -87.83
N GLY A 591 65.30 -11.28 -87.85
CA GLY A 591 65.23 -12.61 -88.47
C GLY A 591 65.43 -12.59 -89.98
N GLN A 592 64.76 -11.68 -90.71
CA GLN A 592 65.00 -11.47 -92.14
C GLN A 592 66.44 -11.03 -92.42
N VAL A 593 66.97 -10.09 -91.62
CA VAL A 593 68.37 -9.63 -91.76
C VAL A 593 69.37 -10.76 -91.50
N LYS A 594 69.10 -11.69 -90.58
CA LYS A 594 69.94 -12.89 -90.37
C LYS A 594 69.79 -13.94 -91.46
N ALA A 595 68.60 -14.12 -92.03
CA ALA A 595 68.37 -15.04 -93.16
C ALA A 595 69.12 -14.60 -94.44
N LEU A 596 69.53 -13.34 -94.53
CA LEU A 596 70.23 -12.73 -95.66
C LEU A 596 71.75 -12.51 -95.44
N ALA A 597 72.36 -13.04 -94.37
CA ALA A 597 73.72 -12.63 -93.96
C ALA A 597 74.76 -13.78 -93.82
N SER A 598 75.65 -13.91 -94.81
CA SER A 598 77.00 -14.52 -94.71
C SER A 598 77.80 -14.27 -96.02
N PRO A 599 79.14 -14.06 -96.03
CA PRO A 599 80.02 -13.39 -95.04
C PRO A 599 80.98 -12.32 -95.66
N GLN A 600 81.63 -11.47 -94.82
CA GLN A 600 82.79 -10.56 -95.10
C GLN A 600 82.55 -9.39 -96.12
N SER A 601 82.82 -8.08 -95.91
CA SER A 601 83.85 -7.28 -95.18
C SER A 601 85.24 -7.25 -95.86
N PRO A 602 86.06 -6.14 -95.89
CA PRO A 602 85.95 -4.85 -95.15
C PRO A 602 86.27 -3.54 -95.94
N ARG A 603 85.79 -2.39 -95.41
CA ARG A 603 86.48 -1.06 -95.35
C ARG A 603 85.54 -0.06 -94.64
N ASN A 604 85.69 0.22 -93.34
CA ASN A 604 86.63 1.16 -92.68
C ASN A 604 86.66 2.58 -93.29
N ALA A 605 86.53 3.71 -92.56
CA ALA A 605 86.12 4.08 -91.18
C ALA A 605 86.20 5.65 -91.07
N PRO A 606 86.06 6.33 -89.89
CA PRO A 606 84.90 6.55 -89.01
C PRO A 606 84.73 8.09 -88.69
N PRO A 607 84.23 8.57 -87.51
CA PRO A 607 82.94 8.37 -86.82
C PRO A 607 82.21 9.69 -86.41
N ARG A 608 80.96 9.59 -85.92
CA ARG A 608 80.59 10.20 -84.61
C ARG A 608 79.38 9.53 -83.92
N LYS A 609 79.65 8.98 -82.73
CA LYS A 609 78.71 8.49 -81.68
C LYS A 609 78.10 9.69 -80.92
N ILE A 610 77.03 9.63 -80.11
CA ILE A 610 76.15 8.55 -79.57
C ILE A 610 74.76 9.21 -79.26
N GLY A 611 73.63 8.54 -78.97
CA GLY A 611 73.29 7.13 -78.80
C GLY A 611 71.81 6.96 -78.33
N LEU A 612 71.29 5.73 -78.32
CA LEU A 612 69.98 5.42 -77.72
C LEU A 612 70.04 5.53 -76.19
N LEU A 613 68.92 5.90 -75.57
CA LEU A 613 68.65 5.59 -74.16
C LEU A 613 67.58 4.50 -74.08
N SER A 614 67.95 3.39 -73.44
CA SER A 614 67.04 2.34 -72.99
C SER A 614 66.16 2.86 -71.85
N PHE A 615 64.85 2.67 -71.94
CA PHE A 615 63.97 2.75 -70.78
C PHE A 615 63.65 1.33 -70.29
N GLY A 616 64.50 0.84 -69.39
CA GLY A 616 64.22 -0.39 -68.65
C GLY A 616 63.31 -0.08 -67.46
N LEU A 617 62.30 -0.92 -67.24
CA LEU A 617 61.53 -0.93 -66.00
C LEU A 617 62.46 -1.30 -64.84
N GLY A 618 62.62 -0.36 -63.91
CA GLY A 618 63.38 -0.54 -62.67
C GLY A 618 62.54 -0.16 -61.46
N TRP A 619 61.87 -1.14 -60.84
CA TRP A 619 61.37 -1.00 -59.47
C TRP A 619 62.56 -1.10 -58.51
N GLY A 620 62.71 -0.19 -57.55
CA GLY A 620 63.71 -0.33 -56.48
C GLY A 620 64.25 0.95 -55.85
N ASP A 621 63.48 1.52 -54.92
CA ASP A 621 63.93 2.04 -53.61
C ASP A 621 65.39 2.56 -53.44
N ARG A 622 65.57 3.89 -53.25
CA ARG A 622 66.17 4.48 -52.03
C ARG A 622 66.38 6.01 -52.01
N ASN A 623 65.82 6.65 -50.99
CA ASN A 623 66.32 7.78 -50.17
C ASN A 623 65.10 8.29 -49.37
N ARG A 624 64.94 8.16 -48.03
CA ARG A 624 65.85 8.21 -46.86
C ARG A 624 66.63 9.53 -46.70
N GLY A 625 66.18 10.33 -45.74
CA GLY A 625 66.71 11.64 -45.33
C GLY A 625 65.55 12.56 -44.88
N LYS A 626 64.84 12.31 -43.77
CA LYS A 626 65.25 12.44 -42.36
C LYS A 626 65.41 13.91 -41.91
N GLN A 627 64.37 14.44 -41.26
CA GLN A 627 64.35 15.44 -40.18
C GLN A 627 62.86 15.52 -39.74
N ASP A 628 62.50 15.01 -38.57
CA ASP A 628 62.74 15.51 -37.20
C ASP A 628 61.66 16.52 -36.77
N SER A 629 61.22 16.32 -35.53
CA SER A 629 60.20 17.08 -34.82
C SER A 629 60.63 18.53 -34.55
N ASP A 630 59.66 19.44 -34.48
CA ASP A 630 59.46 20.20 -33.24
C ASP A 630 58.08 20.86 -33.16
N LEU A 631 57.57 20.96 -31.92
CA LEU A 631 56.37 21.71 -31.54
C LEU A 631 56.65 23.22 -31.58
N PRO A 632 55.60 24.05 -31.62
CA PRO A 632 55.28 24.71 -30.35
C PRO A 632 53.78 24.78 -30.02
N SER A 633 53.50 24.75 -28.72
CA SER A 633 52.20 25.03 -28.13
C SER A 633 51.75 26.49 -28.35
N PRO A 634 50.49 26.81 -28.05
CA PRO A 634 50.29 27.90 -27.10
C PRO A 634 49.28 27.59 -25.98
N ARG A 635 49.58 28.09 -24.78
CA ARG A 635 48.60 28.33 -23.71
C ARG A 635 48.74 29.78 -23.24
N ILE A 636 47.68 30.25 -22.58
CA ILE A 636 47.58 31.44 -21.70
C ILE A 636 47.46 32.80 -22.42
N GLY A 637 46.34 33.51 -22.16
CA GLY A 637 46.46 34.91 -21.74
C GLY A 637 45.44 35.94 -22.24
N ASN A 638 44.38 36.15 -21.44
CA ASN A 638 43.79 37.47 -21.14
C ASN A 638 43.04 38.32 -22.19
N LYS A 639 41.71 38.23 -22.02
CA LYS A 639 40.74 39.31 -21.72
C LYS A 639 40.08 40.14 -22.86
N PRO A 640 38.80 40.54 -22.67
CA PRO A 640 38.00 41.27 -23.66
C PRO A 640 37.88 42.78 -23.39
N SER A 641 37.79 43.54 -24.48
CA SER A 641 37.31 44.93 -24.63
C SER A 641 37.38 45.24 -26.14
N ALA A 642 36.59 46.06 -26.83
CA ALA A 642 35.45 46.95 -26.60
C ALA A 642 34.92 47.27 -28.04
N ALA A 643 33.80 47.94 -28.34
CA ALA A 643 32.59 48.32 -27.63
C ALA A 643 31.53 48.67 -28.71
N ALA A 644 30.25 48.53 -28.41
CA ALA A 644 29.16 49.14 -29.18
C ALA A 644 28.16 49.78 -28.21
N GLN A 645 28.49 51.04 -27.89
CA GLN A 645 27.59 52.17 -27.60
C GLN A 645 26.21 51.88 -26.98
N ARG A 646 26.11 52.20 -25.69
CA ARG A 646 24.87 52.71 -25.09
C ARG A 646 24.58 54.11 -25.64
N HIS A 647 23.31 54.44 -25.79
CA HIS A 647 22.83 55.82 -25.76
C HIS A 647 21.73 55.93 -24.71
N ASP A 648 21.98 56.75 -23.69
CA ASP A 648 20.96 57.17 -22.73
C ASP A 648 20.03 58.20 -23.38
N ILE A 649 18.73 58.14 -23.07
CA ILE A 649 17.87 59.34 -23.06
C ILE A 649 17.09 59.39 -21.75
N SER A 650 17.10 60.59 -21.17
CA SER A 650 16.58 60.96 -19.86
C SER A 650 15.06 60.95 -19.77
N SER A 651 14.59 60.64 -18.56
CA SER A 651 13.38 61.12 -17.90
C SER A 651 12.94 62.55 -18.29
N SER A 652 11.63 62.75 -18.46
CA SER A 652 10.90 63.91 -17.91
C SER A 652 9.37 63.73 -17.91
N GLN A 653 8.79 64.00 -16.74
CA GLN A 653 7.38 64.27 -16.39
C GLN A 653 6.45 64.80 -17.50
N PHE A 654 5.16 64.47 -17.44
CA PHE A 654 4.09 65.49 -17.39
C PHE A 654 2.75 64.98 -16.80
N HIS A 655 2.02 65.94 -16.27
CA HIS A 655 0.89 65.91 -15.33
C HIS A 655 -0.47 65.33 -15.79
N THR A 656 -1.14 64.69 -14.82
CA THR A 656 -2.56 64.81 -14.39
C THR A 656 -3.61 65.45 -15.31
N ASN A 657 -4.68 64.69 -15.58
CA ASN A 657 -6.12 64.97 -15.35
C ASN A 657 -6.92 63.88 -16.12
N GLY A 658 -8.02 63.28 -15.64
CA GLY A 658 -8.87 63.54 -14.48
C GLY A 658 -10.33 63.56 -14.95
N LEU A 659 -11.21 62.70 -14.41
CA LEU A 659 -12.68 62.83 -14.46
C LEU A 659 -13.37 61.85 -13.49
N SER A 660 -13.82 62.43 -12.40
CA SER A 660 -14.99 62.15 -11.54
C SER A 660 -15.84 60.89 -11.78
N GLN A 661 -15.84 60.03 -10.75
CA GLN A 661 -16.98 59.83 -9.82
C GLN A 661 -18.29 60.59 -10.11
N ASP A 662 -19.42 59.87 -10.05
CA ASP A 662 -20.71 60.37 -9.58
C ASP A 662 -21.37 59.27 -8.71
N ASP A 663 -22.09 59.70 -7.68
CA ASP A 663 -22.63 58.89 -6.57
C ASP A 663 -24.16 58.61 -6.70
N GLU A 664 -24.77 58.09 -5.62
CA GLU A 664 -26.22 57.89 -5.37
C GLU A 664 -26.88 56.64 -6.01
N ASP A 665 -27.83 55.95 -5.37
CA ASP A 665 -28.59 56.25 -4.13
C ASP A 665 -28.85 54.97 -3.29
N GLY A 666 -29.18 55.15 -2.01
CA GLY A 666 -29.46 54.09 -1.05
C GLY A 666 -30.95 53.70 -0.92
N GLY A 667 -31.21 52.45 -0.53
CA GLY A 667 -32.56 51.93 -0.21
C GLY A 667 -32.63 51.35 1.21
N LYS A 668 -33.50 51.90 2.05
CA LYS A 668 -33.68 51.54 3.47
C LYS A 668 -34.69 50.39 3.70
N THR A 669 -34.52 49.70 4.84
CA THR A 669 -35.51 49.14 5.81
C THR A 669 -37.02 49.22 5.45
N THR A 670 -37.91 48.26 5.70
CA THR A 670 -38.26 47.56 6.99
C THR A 670 -39.15 46.30 6.75
N GLU A 671 -39.33 45.47 7.80
CA GLU A 671 -40.49 44.55 8.09
C GLU A 671 -40.77 43.39 7.08
N ASP A 672 -41.21 42.19 7.45
CA ASP A 672 -41.65 41.58 8.73
C ASP A 672 -40.83 40.32 9.11
#